data_AF-A0A850JJE8-F1
#
_entry.id   AF-A0A850JJE8-F1
#
_cell.length_a   1.000
_cell.length_b   1.000
_cell.length_c   1.000
_cell.angle_alpha   90.00
_cell.angle_beta   90.00
_cell.angle_gamma   90.00
#
_symmetry.space_group_name_H-M   'P 1'
#
loop_
_entity.id
_entity.type
_entity.pdbx_description
1 polymer ?
#
loop_
_entity_poly.entity_id
_entity_poly.type
_entity_poly.pdbx_seq_one_letter_code
_entity_poly.pdbx_strand_id
1 'polypeptide(L)'
;MPIVRERSVPRPVWRTLRGPITPADLRDVVAEFASRHRLHAESCGETSLALTAGGGVRTASRSDQITLRWRAYAPERPDTLSHVLPTGHLEILLDHQPEARDAAAELADVLQQATRRFHPDELHQIATSMPLLEQFIPAANSIADWAIIFRDHYVENTLGFLIALQRAGVPARWIYALAKGDRTHNRDRVHATLLSQGCASGLLDNTAVNAPGTHRAELAQAMGRVDAFIDTAHAAGRKVLAIDDGGLLAQGYGSHEAPRRVDAAVELTVSGLKRITAAGDLAVPVLNLARSQLKTCLAYPEIADSCLRRLRTLLPAAKVIGRRVLVLGYGTLGSRIATALQHQGCQIHVTDPDPIALISAAEAGHTTHRTAADALRAAPPFLIVGTTGEDALTLRELPLLPHGAYLAPFATRDFSVLADPDHGLPAVEIPGVGRRYRLPCQGDITLLGDGRSMNLFEADSIPNQGYDAYRAGTLIAADTACRLAGSLPPGVHTDLVNEIIAESGLYSAYYDTYLATDKGPASLGTTVRSTRTAPLSTTSACVIGYGAAGRLHAQILSEQGANLIIVDPKHQDLPATYTGFPHGLEKMPETIGSTIGLWSVCCPTADHLPVLQMILTKDPGARVLLEKPACQGHEIDALTDLLAAHPSARVMVTDQYRHARAFEVLTELMDRFEPDVAPDHVTVTFTKDRTGDIAGGRFIDHSYGVLGYEWLHMLAVIRQVLPPEAAAAYLASDPRRAELLATYDPRLFVSALTERSTINHGPNRLRIELISNIASPTVALGSSTPPTAPGNPALWRRGVHPAIDRHRKITVYAGRTQFSAHLDPVTVPGGWQLDRNHHRVTAERDGVVLHDEVIHDSPLHTAIRHAAAVLTGTGPVPEPDLGPLQRIAALAELFRTQQPSELTEHVSA
;
A
#
# COMPACT_ATOMS: atom_id res chain seq x y z
N MET A 1 -51.89 25.23 -8.59
CA MET A 1 -50.93 26.23 -8.04
C MET A 1 -49.82 26.40 -9.06
N PRO A 2 -49.48 27.64 -9.45
CA PRO A 2 -48.49 27.88 -10.50
C PRO A 2 -47.08 27.59 -9.97
N ILE A 3 -46.28 26.96 -10.84
CA ILE A 3 -44.88 26.64 -10.62
C ILE A 3 -44.11 27.95 -10.46
N VAL A 4 -43.58 28.19 -9.26
CA VAL A 4 -42.64 29.27 -9.00
C VAL A 4 -41.35 28.93 -9.75
N ARG A 5 -41.01 29.74 -10.75
CA ARG A 5 -39.67 29.74 -11.35
C ARG A 5 -38.67 30.05 -10.24
N GLU A 6 -37.86 29.07 -9.87
CA GLU A 6 -36.68 29.31 -9.04
C GLU A 6 -35.80 30.35 -9.74
N ARG A 7 -35.64 31.51 -9.09
CA ARG A 7 -34.62 32.48 -9.47
C ARG A 7 -33.27 31.80 -9.25
N SER A 8 -32.47 31.71 -10.32
CA SER A 8 -31.08 31.24 -10.27
C SER A 8 -30.31 32.04 -9.22
N VAL A 9 -29.99 31.39 -8.10
CA VAL A 9 -29.07 31.94 -7.09
C VAL A 9 -27.70 32.10 -7.78
N PRO A 10 -27.04 33.27 -7.71
CA PRO A 10 -25.70 33.43 -8.26
C PRO A 10 -24.76 32.44 -7.55
N ARG A 11 -24.04 31.63 -8.33
CA ARG A 11 -22.98 30.75 -7.80
C ARG A 11 -21.93 31.60 -7.06
N PRO A 12 -21.26 31.06 -6.03
CA PRO A 12 -20.16 31.77 -5.36
C PRO A 12 -19.13 32.26 -6.39
N VAL A 13 -18.65 33.49 -6.20
CA VAL A 13 -17.72 34.21 -7.09
C VAL A 13 -16.26 33.75 -6.92
N TRP A 14 -16.06 32.63 -6.23
CA TRP A 14 -14.76 32.08 -5.90
C TRP A 14 -14.64 30.60 -6.29
N ARG A 15 -13.43 30.17 -6.65
CA ARG A 15 -13.08 28.79 -7.04
C ARG A 15 -11.87 28.33 -6.23
N THR A 16 -11.93 27.10 -5.72
CA THR A 16 -10.80 26.47 -5.02
C THR A 16 -10.10 25.48 -5.94
N LEU A 17 -8.77 25.54 -5.98
CA LEU A 17 -7.89 24.62 -6.70
C LEU A 17 -6.93 23.96 -5.70
N ARG A 18 -6.57 22.71 -5.94
CA ARG A 18 -5.64 21.95 -5.11
C ARG A 18 -4.67 21.19 -6.00
N GLY A 19 -3.42 21.08 -5.57
CA GLY A 19 -2.42 20.23 -6.21
C GLY A 19 -0.98 20.58 -5.82
N PRO A 20 0.00 19.81 -6.29
CA PRO A 20 1.41 20.06 -6.03
C PRO A 20 1.90 21.25 -6.86
N ILE A 21 2.04 22.41 -6.22
CA ILE A 21 2.58 23.63 -6.83
C ILE A 21 3.20 24.49 -5.75
N THR A 22 4.47 24.87 -5.89
CA THR A 22 5.10 25.71 -4.87
C THR A 22 4.56 27.15 -4.94
N PRO A 23 4.65 27.94 -3.84
CA PRO A 23 4.33 29.37 -3.90
C PRO A 23 5.15 30.15 -4.93
N ALA A 24 6.37 29.70 -5.26
CA ALA A 24 7.18 30.30 -6.31
C ALA A 24 6.59 30.02 -7.70
N ASP A 25 6.33 28.74 -8.01
CA ASP A 25 5.74 28.34 -9.29
C ASP A 25 4.35 28.97 -9.51
N LEU A 26 3.55 29.08 -8.45
CA LEU A 26 2.26 29.77 -8.50
C LEU A 26 2.43 31.23 -8.92
N ARG A 27 3.39 31.95 -8.34
CA ARG A 27 3.65 33.35 -8.71
C ARG A 27 4.14 33.47 -10.15
N ASP A 28 4.98 32.55 -10.61
CA ASP A 28 5.50 32.56 -11.99
C ASP A 28 4.38 32.32 -13.02
N VAL A 29 3.52 31.32 -12.77
CA VAL A 29 2.34 31.03 -13.62
C VAL A 29 1.41 32.25 -13.70
N VAL A 30 1.17 32.91 -12.57
CA VAL A 30 0.31 34.10 -12.50
C VAL A 30 0.96 35.31 -13.18
N ALA A 31 2.28 35.48 -13.05
CA ALA A 31 3.02 36.56 -13.71
C ALA A 31 3.00 36.41 -15.23
N GLU A 32 3.16 35.19 -15.75
CA GLU A 32 3.04 34.91 -17.19
C GLU A 32 1.64 35.23 -17.70
N PHE A 33 0.60 34.79 -16.96
CA PHE A 33 -0.79 35.11 -17.28
C PHE A 33 -1.04 36.63 -17.28
N ALA A 34 -0.58 37.33 -16.23
CA ALA A 34 -0.74 38.78 -16.10
C ALA A 34 -0.09 39.53 -17.26
N SER A 35 1.11 39.12 -17.67
CA SER A 35 1.83 39.67 -18.83
C SER A 35 1.03 39.52 -20.13
N ARG A 36 0.50 38.32 -20.39
CA ARG A 36 -0.31 38.00 -21.58
C ARG A 36 -1.60 38.83 -21.64
N HIS A 37 -2.20 39.12 -20.48
CA HIS A 37 -3.48 39.83 -20.34
C HIS A 37 -3.34 41.31 -20.00
N ARG A 38 -2.11 41.87 -19.98
CA ARG A 38 -1.81 43.27 -19.61
C ARG A 38 -2.35 43.65 -18.22
N LEU A 39 -2.33 42.71 -17.29
CA LEU A 39 -2.64 42.92 -15.88
C LEU A 39 -1.35 43.15 -15.08
N HIS A 40 -1.45 43.85 -13.96
CA HIS A 40 -0.37 43.99 -12.99
C HIS A 40 -0.63 43.06 -11.80
N ALA A 41 0.31 42.16 -11.52
CA ALA A 41 0.31 41.26 -10.37
C ALA A 41 1.09 41.90 -9.21
N GLU A 42 0.44 42.12 -8.07
CA GLU A 42 1.05 42.68 -6.85
C GLU A 42 0.89 41.69 -5.68
N SER A 43 1.95 41.49 -4.90
CA SER A 43 1.90 40.65 -3.70
C SER A 43 1.27 41.44 -2.55
N CYS A 44 0.16 40.95 -2.00
CA CYS A 44 -0.55 41.60 -0.88
C CYS A 44 -0.21 40.99 0.49
N GLY A 45 0.79 40.11 0.54
CA GLY A 45 1.26 39.37 1.71
C GLY A 45 2.11 38.17 1.30
N GLU A 46 2.45 37.29 2.24
CA GLU A 46 3.22 36.07 1.95
C GLU A 46 2.41 35.03 1.15
N THR A 47 1.09 34.98 1.37
CA THR A 47 0.18 33.96 0.81
C THR A 47 -0.97 34.55 -0.01
N SER A 48 -0.79 35.76 -0.56
CA SER A 48 -1.83 36.46 -1.34
C SER A 48 -1.24 37.26 -2.49
N LEU A 49 -1.94 37.26 -3.63
CA LEU A 49 -1.57 38.02 -4.83
C LEU A 49 -2.83 38.62 -5.47
N ALA A 50 -2.77 39.89 -5.85
CA ALA A 50 -3.86 40.61 -6.51
C ALA A 50 -3.48 40.97 -7.96
N LEU A 51 -4.44 40.84 -8.88
CA LEU A 51 -4.30 41.28 -10.27
C LEU A 51 -5.20 42.51 -10.52
N THR A 52 -4.61 43.54 -11.12
CA THR A 52 -5.28 44.80 -11.47
C THR A 52 -5.07 45.17 -12.94
N ALA A 53 -6.01 45.89 -13.56
CA ALA A 53 -5.86 46.35 -14.94
C ALA A 53 -4.77 47.42 -15.09
N GLY A 54 -3.89 47.28 -16.09
CA GLY A 54 -2.74 48.17 -16.29
C GLY A 54 -3.10 49.60 -16.72
N GLY A 55 -2.56 50.61 -16.00
CA GLY A 55 -2.51 52.00 -16.47
C GLY A 55 -2.26 53.09 -15.41
N GLY A 56 -1.03 53.25 -14.88
CA GLY A 56 -0.62 54.46 -14.15
C GLY A 56 -0.89 54.49 -12.63
N VAL A 57 -0.13 55.35 -11.93
CA VAL A 57 -0.01 55.59 -10.48
C VAL A 57 -1.26 55.28 -9.65
N ARG A 58 -1.08 54.60 -8.50
CA ARG A 58 -2.13 54.32 -7.48
C ARG A 58 -2.94 55.58 -7.17
N THR A 59 -4.17 55.66 -7.66
CA THR A 59 -5.24 56.41 -7.00
C THR A 59 -5.98 55.45 -6.07
N ALA A 60 -6.52 55.96 -4.96
CA ALA A 60 -7.17 55.19 -3.90
C ALA A 60 -8.48 54.47 -4.32
N SER A 61 -8.76 54.32 -5.62
CA SER A 61 -10.03 53.81 -6.16
C SER A 61 -9.89 52.65 -7.15
N ARG A 62 -8.74 51.98 -7.25
CA ARG A 62 -8.63 50.74 -8.04
C ARG A 62 -8.98 49.54 -7.18
N SER A 63 -10.10 48.88 -7.48
CA SER A 63 -10.49 47.62 -6.87
C SER A 63 -9.74 46.45 -7.50
N ASP A 64 -9.24 45.54 -6.68
CA ASP A 64 -8.61 44.29 -7.13
C ASP A 64 -9.59 43.49 -7.98
N GLN A 65 -9.22 43.16 -9.23
CA GLN A 65 -10.11 42.47 -10.16
C GLN A 65 -10.13 40.96 -9.90
N ILE A 66 -8.96 40.39 -9.58
CA ILE A 66 -8.79 38.98 -9.22
C ILE A 66 -7.87 38.93 -8.01
N THR A 67 -8.23 38.14 -7.01
CA THR A 67 -7.42 37.88 -5.82
C THR A 67 -7.16 36.39 -5.71
N LEU A 68 -5.89 36.03 -5.51
CA LEU A 68 -5.46 34.68 -5.19
C LEU A 68 -5.00 34.66 -3.74
N ARG A 69 -5.47 33.68 -2.98
CA ARG A 69 -4.99 33.36 -1.64
C ARG A 69 -4.66 31.88 -1.59
N TRP A 70 -3.60 31.50 -0.89
CA TRP A 70 -3.26 30.09 -0.78
C TRP A 70 -2.80 29.69 0.61
N ARG A 71 -2.82 28.40 0.88
CA ARG A 71 -2.24 27.79 2.08
C ARG A 71 -1.66 26.43 1.75
N ALA A 72 -0.74 25.96 2.58
CA ALA A 72 -0.29 24.57 2.53
C ALA A 72 -1.51 23.64 2.69
N TYR A 73 -1.56 22.61 1.85
CA TYR A 73 -2.57 21.56 1.88
C TYR A 73 -1.84 20.22 1.92
N ALA A 74 -2.35 19.27 2.69
CA ALA A 74 -1.89 17.89 2.61
C ALA A 74 -3.02 17.08 1.96
N PRO A 75 -2.78 16.39 0.82
CA PRO A 75 -3.83 15.58 0.22
C PRO A 75 -4.21 14.42 1.14
N GLU A 76 -5.48 14.02 1.12
CA GLU A 76 -5.99 12.93 1.99
C GLU A 76 -5.35 11.57 1.68
N ARG A 77 -4.83 11.42 0.46
CA ARG A 77 -4.08 10.25 -0.03
C ARG A 77 -2.98 10.74 -0.98
N PRO A 78 -1.86 10.01 -1.11
CA PRO A 78 -0.88 10.28 -2.16
C PRO A 78 -1.56 10.30 -3.53
N ASP A 79 -1.18 11.25 -4.38
CA ASP A 79 -1.68 11.34 -5.77
C ASP A 79 -0.91 10.41 -6.72
N THR A 80 0.03 9.61 -6.19
CA THR A 80 0.77 8.57 -6.93
C THR A 80 0.55 7.18 -6.34
N LEU A 81 0.97 6.13 -7.05
CA LEU A 81 1.03 4.76 -6.54
C LEU A 81 2.03 4.58 -5.40
N SER A 82 2.99 5.49 -5.29
CA SER A 82 3.92 5.54 -4.17
C SER A 82 3.36 6.33 -2.99
N HIS A 83 3.89 6.10 -1.79
CA HIS A 83 3.45 6.82 -0.58
C HIS A 83 4.17 8.17 -0.37
N VAL A 84 4.69 8.77 -1.44
CA VAL A 84 5.37 10.07 -1.37
C VAL A 84 4.33 11.19 -1.31
N LEU A 85 4.47 12.06 -0.31
CA LEU A 85 3.74 13.33 -0.24
C LEU A 85 4.70 14.44 -0.69
N PRO A 86 4.49 15.04 -1.87
CA PRO A 86 5.40 16.06 -2.37
C PRO A 86 5.39 17.29 -1.46
N THR A 87 6.55 17.90 -1.29
CA THR A 87 6.65 19.21 -0.64
C THR A 87 5.95 20.26 -1.51
N GLY A 88 5.29 21.25 -0.89
CA GLY A 88 4.68 22.35 -1.64
C GLY A 88 3.33 22.03 -2.30
N HIS A 89 2.47 21.23 -1.68
CA HIS A 89 1.06 21.18 -2.08
C HIS A 89 0.30 22.41 -1.57
N LEU A 90 -0.51 23.03 -2.43
CA LEU A 90 -1.29 24.21 -2.08
C LEU A 90 -2.79 23.98 -2.29
N GLU A 91 -3.58 24.58 -1.41
CA GLU A 91 -4.97 24.94 -1.66
C GLU A 91 -5.02 26.42 -2.03
N ILE A 92 -5.51 26.72 -3.23
CA ILE A 92 -5.57 28.05 -3.81
C ILE A 92 -7.03 28.47 -3.93
N LEU A 93 -7.37 29.60 -3.30
CA LEU A 93 -8.64 30.29 -3.47
C LEU A 93 -8.45 31.40 -4.50
N LEU A 94 -9.18 31.30 -5.61
CA LEU A 94 -9.30 32.35 -6.62
C LEU A 94 -10.65 33.04 -6.41
N ASP A 95 -10.61 34.34 -6.12
CA ASP A 95 -11.77 35.22 -5.98
C ASP A 95 -11.70 36.31 -7.04
N HIS A 96 -12.84 36.79 -7.53
CA HIS A 96 -12.86 37.79 -8.60
C HIS A 96 -14.05 38.75 -8.50
N GLN A 97 -13.93 39.93 -9.10
CA GLN A 97 -15.07 40.82 -9.32
C GLN A 97 -15.88 40.35 -10.54
N PRO A 98 -17.20 40.62 -10.61
CA PRO A 98 -18.05 40.19 -11.73
C PRO A 98 -17.51 40.56 -13.12
N GLU A 99 -16.86 41.71 -13.24
CA GLU A 99 -16.30 42.26 -14.48
C GLU A 99 -15.06 41.49 -14.97
N ALA A 100 -14.40 40.73 -14.08
CA ALA A 100 -13.19 39.96 -14.36
C ALA A 100 -13.48 38.46 -14.59
N ARG A 101 -14.75 38.07 -14.72
CA ARG A 101 -15.19 36.66 -14.78
C ARG A 101 -14.48 35.82 -15.84
N ASP A 102 -14.33 36.34 -17.06
CA ASP A 102 -13.74 35.58 -18.16
C ASP A 102 -12.24 35.39 -17.98
N ALA A 103 -11.53 36.44 -17.55
CA ALA A 103 -10.10 36.35 -17.20
C ALA A 103 -9.87 35.43 -15.99
N ALA A 104 -10.75 35.46 -14.99
CA ALA A 104 -10.71 34.57 -13.84
C ALA A 104 -10.94 33.10 -14.24
N ALA A 105 -11.85 32.84 -15.18
CA ALA A 105 -12.09 31.50 -15.72
C ALA A 105 -10.85 30.98 -16.47
N GLU A 106 -10.24 31.80 -17.32
CA GLU A 106 -9.01 31.44 -18.03
C GLU A 106 -7.84 31.19 -17.08
N LEU A 107 -7.63 32.08 -16.09
CA LEU A 107 -6.60 31.90 -15.06
C LEU A 107 -6.85 30.63 -14.26
N ALA A 108 -8.10 30.33 -13.91
CA ALA A 108 -8.43 29.11 -13.18
C ALA A 108 -8.09 27.85 -14.00
N ASP A 109 -8.25 27.87 -15.32
CA ASP A 109 -7.89 26.74 -16.18
C ASP A 109 -6.37 26.61 -16.34
N VAL A 110 -5.65 27.72 -16.45
CA VAL A 110 -4.17 27.75 -16.42
C VAL A 110 -3.64 27.18 -15.10
N LEU A 111 -4.17 27.65 -13.97
CA LEU A 111 -3.80 27.15 -12.65
C LEU A 111 -4.19 25.69 -12.46
N GLN A 112 -5.35 25.27 -12.96
CA GLN A 112 -5.77 23.87 -12.92
C GLN A 112 -4.80 22.96 -13.68
N GLN A 113 -4.25 23.40 -14.81
CA GLN A 113 -3.21 22.66 -15.53
C GLN A 113 -1.89 22.65 -14.75
N ALA A 114 -1.52 23.78 -14.13
CA ALA A 114 -0.32 23.86 -13.30
C ALA A 114 -0.39 22.92 -12.08
N THR A 115 -1.51 22.91 -11.36
CA THR A 115 -1.73 22.08 -10.17
C THR A 115 -1.95 20.60 -10.50
N ARG A 116 -2.08 20.22 -11.77
CA ARG A 116 -2.20 18.80 -12.18
C ARG A 116 -0.85 18.15 -12.44
N ARG A 117 0.21 18.93 -12.63
CA ARG A 117 1.55 18.39 -12.93
C ARG A 117 2.01 17.47 -11.80
N PHE A 118 2.80 16.46 -12.13
CA PHE A 118 3.52 15.71 -11.11
C PHE A 118 4.67 16.59 -10.59
N HIS A 119 4.82 16.64 -9.27
CA HIS A 119 5.94 17.29 -8.60
C HIS A 119 7.25 16.58 -8.97
N PRO A 120 8.40 17.28 -9.00
CA PRO A 120 9.70 16.64 -9.23
C PRO A 120 9.98 15.43 -8.32
N ASP A 121 9.57 15.49 -7.05
CA ASP A 121 9.70 14.35 -6.11
C ASP A 121 8.89 13.14 -6.56
N GLU A 122 7.66 13.35 -7.04
CA GLU A 122 6.81 12.29 -7.57
C GLU A 122 7.41 11.69 -8.85
N LEU A 123 7.92 12.54 -9.75
CA LEU A 123 8.59 12.09 -10.98
C LEU A 123 9.84 11.26 -10.69
N HIS A 124 10.64 11.70 -9.71
CA HIS A 124 11.80 10.95 -9.25
C HIS A 124 11.38 9.59 -8.70
N GLN A 125 10.32 9.55 -7.88
CA GLN A 125 9.83 8.31 -7.31
C GLN A 125 9.26 7.34 -8.34
N ILE A 126 8.52 7.83 -9.34
CA ILE A 126 8.05 7.01 -10.47
C ILE A 126 9.25 6.34 -11.15
N ALA A 127 10.31 7.10 -11.47
CA ALA A 127 11.53 6.55 -12.07
C ALA A 127 12.24 5.52 -11.16
N THR A 128 12.43 5.84 -9.88
CA THR A 128 13.09 4.95 -8.90
C THR A 128 12.29 3.67 -8.66
N SER A 129 10.97 3.70 -8.85
CA SER A 129 10.11 2.50 -8.80
C SER A 129 10.20 1.60 -10.04
N MET A 130 10.98 2.00 -11.06
CA MET A 130 11.20 1.27 -12.31
C MET A 130 12.70 1.06 -12.60
N PRO A 131 13.44 0.37 -11.71
CA PRO A 131 14.89 0.23 -11.80
C PRO A 131 15.39 -0.50 -13.06
N LEU A 132 14.65 -1.47 -13.61
CA LEU A 132 15.04 -2.13 -14.86
C LEU A 132 14.92 -1.17 -16.03
N LEU A 133 13.84 -0.40 -16.12
CA LEU A 133 13.70 0.61 -17.16
C LEU A 133 14.87 1.58 -17.13
N GLU A 134 15.27 2.06 -15.95
CA GLU A 134 16.45 2.93 -15.80
C GLU A 134 17.76 2.23 -16.18
N GLN A 135 17.95 0.97 -15.78
CA GLN A 135 19.14 0.17 -16.12
C GLN A 135 19.29 -0.03 -17.64
N PHE A 136 18.17 -0.18 -18.35
CA PHE A 136 18.14 -0.48 -19.79
C PHE A 136 17.93 0.75 -20.67
N ILE A 137 18.10 1.97 -20.14
CA ILE A 137 18.29 3.16 -20.96
C ILE A 137 19.60 2.95 -21.76
N PRO A 138 19.57 2.93 -23.10
CA PRO A 138 20.77 2.62 -23.85
C PRO A 138 21.85 3.71 -23.68
N ALA A 139 23.11 3.30 -23.78
CA ALA A 139 24.27 4.21 -23.64
C ALA A 139 24.65 4.91 -24.96
N ALA A 140 24.32 4.29 -26.10
CA ALA A 140 24.51 4.83 -27.44
C ALA A 140 23.16 4.71 -28.19
N ASN A 141 22.45 5.83 -28.33
CA ASN A 141 21.01 5.83 -28.56
C ASN A 141 20.67 6.10 -30.02
N SER A 142 20.36 5.03 -30.76
CA SER A 142 19.85 5.20 -32.13
C SER A 142 18.45 5.80 -32.12
N ILE A 143 17.70 5.61 -31.04
CA ILE A 143 16.41 6.25 -30.82
C ILE A 143 16.48 7.78 -30.66
N ALA A 144 17.61 8.36 -30.25
CA ALA A 144 17.73 9.81 -29.98
C ALA A 144 17.57 10.68 -31.24
N ASP A 145 17.86 10.13 -32.42
CA ASP A 145 17.71 10.80 -33.71
C ASP A 145 16.32 10.64 -34.33
N TRP A 146 15.43 9.91 -33.67
CA TRP A 146 14.07 9.67 -34.13
C TRP A 146 13.07 10.63 -33.48
N ALA A 147 11.89 10.71 -34.08
CA ALA A 147 10.69 11.23 -33.45
C ALA A 147 9.78 10.05 -33.07
N ILE A 148 9.14 10.15 -31.91
CA ILE A 148 8.38 9.05 -31.32
C ILE A 148 6.91 9.45 -31.23
N ILE A 149 6.04 8.62 -31.79
CA ILE A 149 4.59 8.68 -31.54
C ILE A 149 4.23 7.51 -30.65
N PHE A 150 3.79 7.81 -29.43
CA PHE A 150 3.47 6.80 -28.42
C PHE A 150 1.98 6.86 -28.12
N ARG A 151 1.25 5.78 -28.38
CA ARG A 151 -0.19 5.68 -28.09
C ARG A 151 -0.46 4.57 -27.09
N ASP A 152 -0.93 4.92 -25.90
CA ASP A 152 -1.20 3.96 -24.82
C ASP A 152 -2.14 4.58 -23.76
N HIS A 153 -2.44 3.81 -22.71
CA HIS A 153 -3.09 4.26 -21.50
C HIS A 153 -2.22 5.29 -20.75
N TYR A 154 -2.83 6.41 -20.32
CA TYR A 154 -2.12 7.39 -19.50
C TYR A 154 -2.15 6.97 -18.03
N VAL A 155 -1.10 6.30 -17.60
CA VAL A 155 -0.87 5.83 -16.23
C VAL A 155 0.57 6.15 -15.81
N GLU A 156 0.91 6.01 -14.54
CA GLU A 156 2.27 6.31 -14.03
C GLU A 156 3.40 5.56 -14.77
N ASN A 157 3.28 4.25 -14.99
CA ASN A 157 4.32 3.50 -15.71
C ASN A 157 4.49 3.93 -17.17
N THR A 158 3.47 4.56 -17.78
CA THR A 158 3.57 5.21 -19.10
C THR A 158 4.38 6.49 -19.00
N LEU A 159 4.13 7.31 -17.97
CA LEU A 159 4.90 8.51 -17.72
C LEU A 159 6.37 8.18 -17.44
N GLY A 160 6.64 7.14 -16.64
CA GLY A 160 8.00 6.61 -16.41
C GLY A 160 8.69 6.23 -17.71
N PHE A 161 8.01 5.51 -18.61
CA PHE A 161 8.54 5.17 -19.94
C PHE A 161 8.85 6.40 -20.81
N LEU A 162 7.97 7.40 -20.85
CA LEU A 162 8.19 8.62 -21.63
C LEU A 162 9.34 9.47 -21.08
N ILE A 163 9.55 9.46 -19.76
CA ILE A 163 10.72 10.09 -19.12
C ILE A 163 12.00 9.34 -19.47
N ALA A 164 11.96 7.99 -19.48
CA ALA A 164 13.09 7.18 -19.90
C ALA A 164 13.47 7.42 -21.38
N LEU A 165 12.50 7.67 -22.27
CA LEU A 165 12.80 8.09 -23.66
C LEU A 165 13.54 9.43 -23.72
N GLN A 166 13.15 10.42 -22.91
CA GLN A 166 13.86 11.69 -22.82
C GLN A 166 15.29 11.50 -22.29
N ARG A 167 15.47 10.63 -21.28
CA ARG A 167 16.78 10.26 -20.74
C ARG A 167 17.63 9.46 -21.74
N ALA A 168 17.00 8.68 -22.62
CA ALA A 168 17.62 8.06 -23.78
C ALA A 168 17.98 9.08 -24.88
N GLY A 169 17.79 10.38 -24.65
CA GLY A 169 18.24 11.45 -25.53
C GLY A 169 17.22 11.88 -26.58
N VAL A 170 16.00 11.35 -26.58
CA VAL A 170 14.93 11.83 -27.47
C VAL A 170 14.47 13.22 -26.98
N PRO A 171 14.65 14.30 -27.76
CA PRO A 171 14.23 15.62 -27.31
C PRO A 171 12.71 15.66 -27.11
N ALA A 172 12.22 16.27 -26.04
CA ALA A 172 10.79 16.29 -25.69
C ALA A 172 9.88 16.74 -26.85
N ARG A 173 10.29 17.76 -27.63
CA ARG A 173 9.55 18.23 -28.82
C ARG A 173 9.33 17.17 -29.91
N TRP A 174 10.12 16.10 -29.89
CA TRP A 174 10.04 14.95 -30.79
C TRP A 174 9.37 13.74 -30.14
N ILE A 175 8.59 13.96 -29.08
CA ILE A 175 7.73 12.94 -28.47
C ILE A 175 6.29 13.43 -28.58
N TYR A 176 5.44 12.63 -29.22
CA TYR A 176 4.00 12.82 -29.24
C TYR A 176 3.30 11.65 -28.54
N ALA A 177 2.82 11.89 -27.32
CA ALA A 177 2.01 10.95 -26.57
C ALA A 177 0.52 11.13 -26.89
N LEU A 178 -0.20 10.01 -27.08
CA LEU A 178 -1.62 9.96 -27.38
C LEU A 178 -2.33 9.05 -26.38
N ALA A 179 -3.21 9.61 -25.56
CA ALA A 179 -4.09 8.83 -24.72
C ALA A 179 -5.11 8.08 -25.58
N LYS A 180 -5.34 6.80 -25.31
CA LYS A 180 -6.37 6.00 -26.00
C LYS A 180 -7.79 6.13 -25.44
N GLY A 181 -7.99 6.99 -24.44
CA GLY A 181 -9.31 7.44 -23.97
C GLY A 181 -9.88 6.74 -22.73
N ASP A 182 -9.15 5.82 -22.10
CA ASP A 182 -9.62 5.21 -20.84
C ASP A 182 -9.66 6.24 -19.70
N ARG A 183 -10.64 6.09 -18.80
CA ARG A 183 -10.82 6.95 -17.63
C ARG A 183 -9.84 6.63 -16.49
N THR A 184 -8.54 6.63 -16.73
CA THR A 184 -7.53 6.33 -15.68
C THR A 184 -7.47 7.42 -14.61
N HIS A 185 -6.88 7.10 -13.44
CA HIS A 185 -6.85 8.03 -12.31
C HIS A 185 -6.00 9.27 -12.63
N ASN A 186 -4.79 9.04 -13.16
CA ASN A 186 -3.80 10.09 -13.35
C ASN A 186 -3.73 10.67 -14.78
N ARG A 187 -4.68 10.36 -15.67
CA ARG A 187 -4.62 10.81 -17.09
C ARG A 187 -4.38 12.31 -17.27
N ASP A 188 -5.09 13.13 -16.49
CA ASP A 188 -5.03 14.58 -16.62
C ASP A 188 -3.67 15.11 -16.10
N ARG A 189 -3.12 14.44 -15.08
CA ARG A 189 -1.80 14.74 -14.52
C ARG A 189 -0.67 14.36 -15.49
N VAL A 190 -0.76 13.18 -16.09
CA VAL A 190 0.18 12.71 -17.13
C VAL A 190 0.16 13.69 -18.31
N HIS A 191 -1.03 14.07 -18.79
CA HIS A 191 -1.18 15.04 -19.87
C HIS A 191 -0.52 16.40 -19.54
N ALA A 192 -0.89 17.00 -18.40
CA ALA A 192 -0.36 18.29 -17.98
C ALA A 192 1.17 18.27 -17.80
N THR A 193 1.71 17.16 -17.27
CA THR A 193 3.15 16.98 -17.06
C THR A 193 3.90 16.90 -18.38
N LEU A 194 3.43 16.09 -19.33
CA LEU A 194 4.06 15.96 -20.65
C LEU A 194 4.09 17.31 -21.39
N LEU A 195 2.99 18.07 -21.37
CA LEU A 195 2.96 19.41 -21.95
C LEU A 195 3.98 20.35 -21.29
N SER A 196 4.11 20.31 -19.96
CA SER A 196 5.08 21.14 -19.23
C SER A 196 6.54 20.78 -19.52
N GLN A 197 6.82 19.52 -19.90
CA GLN A 197 8.14 19.06 -20.33
C GLN A 197 8.43 19.37 -21.81
N GLY A 198 7.48 19.96 -22.54
CA GLY A 198 7.62 20.26 -23.97
C GLY A 198 7.34 19.09 -24.90
N CYS A 199 6.73 18.00 -24.39
CA CYS A 199 6.20 16.93 -25.23
C CYS A 199 4.85 17.34 -25.83
N ALA A 200 4.53 16.85 -27.03
CA ALA A 200 3.17 16.88 -27.52
C ALA A 200 2.34 15.83 -26.78
N SER A 201 1.11 16.18 -26.38
CA SER A 201 0.20 15.28 -25.69
C SER A 201 -1.22 15.47 -26.21
N GLY A 202 -1.94 14.39 -26.51
CA GLY A 202 -3.28 14.46 -27.09
C GLY A 202 -4.15 13.24 -26.81
N LEU A 203 -5.31 13.20 -27.43
CA LEU A 203 -6.29 12.12 -27.31
C LEU A 203 -6.54 11.50 -28.70
N LEU A 204 -6.39 10.19 -28.80
CA LEU A 204 -6.83 9.38 -29.93
C LEU A 204 -7.68 8.23 -29.39
N ASP A 205 -8.92 8.58 -29.05
CA ASP A 205 -9.83 7.71 -28.29
C ASP A 205 -10.30 6.50 -29.11
N ASN A 206 -10.25 5.31 -28.52
CA ASN A 206 -10.88 4.10 -29.08
C ASN A 206 -12.36 4.29 -29.43
N THR A 207 -13.11 5.12 -28.69
CA THR A 207 -14.52 5.41 -29.00
C THR A 207 -14.65 6.05 -30.39
N ALA A 208 -13.82 7.05 -30.67
CA ALA A 208 -13.81 7.71 -31.97
C ALA A 208 -13.33 6.79 -33.10
N VAL A 209 -12.42 5.88 -32.79
CA VAL A 209 -11.87 4.89 -33.73
C VAL A 209 -12.89 3.78 -34.04
N ASN A 210 -13.63 3.31 -33.04
CA ASN A 210 -14.61 2.23 -33.18
C ASN A 210 -15.93 2.73 -33.78
N ALA A 211 -16.27 4.02 -33.61
CA ALA A 211 -17.45 4.66 -34.17
C ALA A 211 -17.08 5.92 -34.98
N PRO A 212 -16.33 5.77 -36.09
CA PRO A 212 -15.83 6.92 -36.85
C PRO A 212 -16.97 7.74 -37.46
N GLY A 213 -18.12 7.11 -37.75
CA GLY A 213 -19.29 7.79 -38.31
C GLY A 213 -19.84 8.91 -37.43
N THR A 214 -19.85 8.72 -36.10
CA THR A 214 -20.37 9.67 -35.10
C THR A 214 -19.29 10.61 -34.55
N HIS A 215 -18.01 10.23 -34.63
CA HIS A 215 -16.88 11.00 -34.09
C HIS A 215 -15.91 11.55 -35.16
N ARG A 216 -16.39 11.77 -36.40
CA ARG A 216 -15.53 12.17 -37.54
C ARG A 216 -14.65 13.39 -37.26
N ALA A 217 -15.21 14.43 -36.63
CA ALA A 217 -14.50 15.67 -36.38
C ALA A 217 -13.34 15.49 -35.38
N GLU A 218 -13.59 14.75 -34.29
CA GLU A 218 -12.58 14.44 -33.26
C GLU A 218 -11.46 13.59 -33.85
N LEU A 219 -11.81 12.55 -34.62
CA LEU A 219 -10.85 11.68 -35.28
C LEU A 219 -10.02 12.44 -36.31
N ALA A 220 -10.66 13.25 -37.17
CA ALA A 220 -9.96 14.06 -38.17
C ALA A 220 -9.00 15.07 -37.52
N GLN A 221 -9.39 15.68 -36.40
CA GLN A 221 -8.52 16.59 -35.67
C GLN A 221 -7.31 15.86 -35.07
N ALA A 222 -7.52 14.70 -34.44
CA ALA A 222 -6.43 13.91 -33.86
C ALA A 222 -5.44 13.44 -34.94
N MET A 223 -5.94 12.90 -36.05
CA MET A 223 -5.12 12.47 -37.19
C MET A 223 -4.40 13.64 -37.86
N GLY A 224 -5.05 14.80 -38.02
CA GLY A 224 -4.40 16.00 -38.55
C GLY A 224 -3.21 16.48 -37.70
N ARG A 225 -3.24 16.27 -36.38
CA ARG A 225 -2.09 16.58 -35.51
C ARG A 225 -0.98 15.54 -35.64
N VAL A 226 -1.33 14.26 -35.81
CA VAL A 226 -0.35 13.20 -36.09
C VAL A 226 0.34 13.46 -37.43
N ASP A 227 -0.43 13.80 -38.47
CA ASP A 227 0.08 14.19 -39.79
C ASP A 227 1.08 15.35 -39.68
N ALA A 228 0.70 16.43 -38.99
CA ALA A 228 1.57 17.59 -38.81
C ALA A 228 2.87 17.24 -38.06
N PHE A 229 2.80 16.33 -37.08
CA PHE A 229 3.97 15.88 -36.34
C PHE A 229 4.92 15.06 -37.23
N ILE A 230 4.38 14.13 -38.03
CA ILE A 230 5.17 13.34 -39.01
C ILE A 230 5.83 14.27 -40.03
N ASP A 231 5.05 15.16 -40.63
CA ASP A 231 5.55 16.12 -41.64
C ASP A 231 6.69 16.97 -41.06
N THR A 232 6.55 17.45 -39.82
CA THR A 232 7.57 18.26 -39.12
C THR A 232 8.83 17.44 -38.81
N ALA A 233 8.67 16.19 -38.39
CA ALA A 233 9.81 15.30 -38.09
C ALA A 233 10.62 14.99 -39.36
N HIS A 234 9.94 14.58 -40.43
CA HIS A 234 10.58 14.29 -41.72
C HIS A 234 11.24 15.53 -42.32
N ALA A 235 10.60 16.70 -42.25
CA ALA A 235 11.20 17.97 -42.69
C ALA A 235 12.48 18.34 -41.90
N ALA A 236 12.56 17.92 -40.62
CA ALA A 236 13.76 18.05 -39.80
C ALA A 236 14.79 16.93 -40.01
N GLY A 237 14.58 16.04 -40.99
CA GLY A 237 15.47 14.92 -41.30
C GLY A 237 15.40 13.76 -40.31
N ARG A 238 14.36 13.69 -39.47
CA ARG A 238 14.18 12.63 -38.47
C ARG A 238 13.20 11.58 -38.96
N LYS A 239 13.51 10.32 -38.70
CA LYS A 239 12.56 9.20 -38.90
C LYS A 239 11.55 9.14 -37.75
N VAL A 240 10.39 8.51 -37.99
CA VAL A 240 9.29 8.40 -37.02
C VAL A 240 9.07 6.95 -36.61
N LEU A 241 9.13 6.68 -35.30
CA LEU A 241 8.75 5.39 -34.71
C LEU A 241 7.37 5.50 -34.08
N ALA A 242 6.45 4.59 -34.44
CA ALA A 242 5.18 4.42 -33.73
C ALA A 242 5.28 3.32 -32.69
N ILE A 243 4.99 3.62 -31.42
CA ILE A 243 4.82 2.63 -30.36
C ILE A 243 3.33 2.63 -30.01
N ASP A 244 2.63 1.55 -30.37
CA ASP A 244 1.18 1.57 -30.48
C ASP A 244 0.50 0.46 -29.66
N ASP A 245 -0.39 0.87 -28.78
CA ASP A 245 -1.35 0.00 -28.12
C ASP A 245 -2.66 -0.03 -28.94
N GLY A 246 -2.78 -1.01 -29.82
CA GLY A 246 -3.96 -1.25 -30.64
C GLY A 246 -3.75 -1.16 -32.14
N GLY A 247 -2.53 -0.93 -32.63
CA GLY A 247 -2.17 -1.08 -34.05
C GLY A 247 -2.86 -0.11 -35.00
N LEU A 248 -3.39 1.01 -34.52
CA LEU A 248 -4.05 2.02 -35.34
C LEU A 248 -3.04 2.87 -36.12
N LEU A 249 -1.99 3.35 -35.46
CA LEU A 249 -0.92 4.11 -36.07
C LEU A 249 -0.10 3.23 -37.00
N ALA A 250 0.22 2.00 -36.57
CA ALA A 250 0.95 1.04 -37.39
C ALA A 250 0.15 0.65 -38.65
N GLN A 251 -1.15 0.35 -38.52
CA GLN A 251 -1.99 0.01 -39.68
C GLN A 251 -2.23 1.20 -40.61
N GLY A 252 -2.51 2.39 -40.06
CA GLY A 252 -2.79 3.59 -40.85
C GLY A 252 -1.55 4.14 -41.55
N TYR A 253 -0.51 4.48 -40.78
CA TYR A 253 0.70 5.13 -41.27
C TYR A 253 1.79 4.15 -41.74
N GLY A 254 1.64 2.86 -41.47
CA GLY A 254 2.53 1.83 -42.00
C GLY A 254 2.08 1.27 -43.36
N SER A 255 0.92 1.67 -43.87
CA SER A 255 0.36 1.15 -45.13
C SER A 255 1.14 1.61 -46.37
N HIS A 256 1.14 0.77 -47.41
CA HIS A 256 1.66 1.12 -48.76
C HIS A 256 0.94 2.32 -49.38
N GLU A 257 -0.32 2.55 -49.05
CA GLU A 257 -1.14 3.63 -49.59
C GLU A 257 -1.17 4.87 -48.70
N ALA A 258 -0.50 4.83 -47.54
CA ALA A 258 -0.52 5.93 -46.59
C ALA A 258 0.11 7.20 -47.20
N PRO A 259 -0.58 8.36 -47.19
CA PRO A 259 -0.06 9.61 -47.74
C PRO A 259 1.14 10.13 -46.95
N ARG A 260 1.21 9.76 -45.67
CA ARG A 260 2.30 10.01 -44.72
C ARG A 260 2.63 8.70 -44.07
N ARG A 261 3.92 8.47 -43.79
CA ARG A 261 4.38 7.21 -43.24
C ARG A 261 5.13 7.39 -41.94
N VAL A 262 4.97 6.41 -41.06
CA VAL A 262 5.99 6.14 -40.05
C VAL A 262 7.09 5.29 -40.68
N ASP A 263 8.27 5.23 -40.06
CA ASP A 263 9.41 4.50 -40.62
C ASP A 263 9.57 3.10 -40.00
N ALA A 264 9.03 2.90 -38.80
CA ALA A 264 8.94 1.61 -38.12
C ALA A 264 7.82 1.66 -37.06
N ALA A 265 7.38 0.50 -36.57
CA ALA A 265 6.46 0.44 -35.44
C ALA A 265 6.77 -0.69 -34.44
N VAL A 266 6.26 -0.53 -33.22
CA VAL A 266 6.23 -1.57 -32.17
C VAL A 266 4.77 -1.72 -31.73
N GLU A 267 4.19 -2.91 -31.91
CA GLU A 267 2.81 -3.20 -31.50
C GLU A 267 2.76 -3.87 -30.11
N LEU A 268 1.95 -3.31 -29.22
CA LEU A 268 1.87 -3.70 -27.81
C LEU A 268 0.73 -4.69 -27.49
N THR A 269 -0.26 -4.86 -28.37
CA THR A 269 -1.48 -5.66 -28.10
C THR A 269 -1.84 -6.68 -29.18
N VAL A 270 -2.49 -7.76 -28.74
CA VAL A 270 -3.00 -8.80 -29.66
C VAL A 270 -4.11 -8.25 -30.55
N SER A 271 -4.97 -7.36 -30.04
CA SER A 271 -6.01 -6.71 -30.83
C SER A 271 -5.43 -5.82 -31.93
N GLY A 272 -4.33 -5.11 -31.66
CA GLY A 272 -3.62 -4.35 -32.68
C GLY A 272 -2.97 -5.22 -33.74
N LEU A 273 -2.36 -6.36 -33.35
CA LEU A 273 -1.88 -7.33 -34.34
C LEU A 273 -3.00 -7.87 -35.25
N LYS A 274 -4.16 -8.19 -34.68
CA LYS A 274 -5.33 -8.63 -35.47
C LYS A 274 -5.73 -7.55 -36.48
N ARG A 275 -5.75 -6.28 -36.04
CA ARG A 275 -6.06 -5.13 -36.90
C ARG A 275 -5.04 -4.96 -38.03
N ILE A 276 -3.75 -5.04 -37.71
CA ILE A 276 -2.66 -4.96 -38.70
C ILE A 276 -2.78 -6.11 -39.71
N THR A 277 -2.92 -7.35 -39.22
CA THR A 277 -3.02 -8.55 -40.07
C THR A 277 -4.23 -8.50 -40.99
N ALA A 278 -5.38 -8.02 -40.49
CA ALA A 278 -6.59 -7.88 -41.29
C ALA A 278 -6.49 -6.82 -42.39
N ALA A 279 -5.60 -5.83 -42.24
CA ALA A 279 -5.37 -4.79 -43.23
C ALA A 279 -4.40 -5.20 -44.36
N GLY A 280 -3.67 -6.31 -44.20
CA GLY A 280 -2.70 -6.81 -45.17
C GLY A 280 -1.25 -6.37 -44.88
N ASP A 281 -0.38 -6.56 -45.86
CA ASP A 281 1.06 -6.29 -45.71
C ASP A 281 1.34 -4.79 -45.50
N LEU A 282 2.22 -4.49 -44.53
CA LEU A 282 2.66 -3.13 -44.24
C LEU A 282 3.96 -2.81 -44.97
N ALA A 283 4.14 -1.54 -45.32
CA ALA A 283 5.33 -0.99 -45.97
C ALA A 283 6.49 -0.74 -44.98
N VAL A 284 6.27 -0.98 -43.70
CA VAL A 284 7.22 -0.71 -42.61
C VAL A 284 7.44 -1.96 -41.77
N PRO A 285 8.61 -2.13 -41.14
CA PRO A 285 8.80 -3.20 -40.17
C PRO A 285 8.00 -2.90 -38.89
N VAL A 286 7.30 -3.91 -38.39
CA VAL A 286 6.56 -3.86 -37.12
C VAL A 286 7.06 -4.93 -36.17
N LEU A 287 7.63 -4.54 -35.04
CA LEU A 287 8.03 -5.47 -34.00
C LEU A 287 6.84 -5.87 -33.14
N ASN A 288 6.64 -7.17 -32.96
CA ASN A 288 5.55 -7.72 -32.16
C ASN A 288 5.96 -7.90 -30.70
N LEU A 289 5.61 -6.93 -29.84
CA LEU A 289 5.75 -7.09 -28.39
C LEU A 289 4.54 -7.81 -27.78
N ALA A 290 3.38 -7.70 -28.41
CA ALA A 290 2.10 -8.22 -27.95
C ALA A 290 2.07 -9.73 -27.63
N ARG A 291 2.80 -10.55 -28.41
CA ARG A 291 2.89 -12.01 -28.23
C ARG A 291 4.26 -12.47 -27.69
N SER A 292 5.09 -11.54 -27.23
CA SER A 292 6.40 -11.87 -26.67
C SER A 292 6.26 -12.65 -25.36
N GLN A 293 7.28 -13.47 -25.05
CA GLN A 293 7.42 -14.12 -23.76
C GLN A 293 7.46 -13.08 -22.63
N LEU A 294 8.07 -11.91 -22.87
CA LEU A 294 8.07 -10.79 -21.94
C LEU A 294 6.64 -10.39 -21.53
N LYS A 295 5.74 -10.18 -22.50
CA LYS A 295 4.34 -9.84 -22.21
C LYS A 295 3.63 -10.99 -21.49
N THR A 296 3.75 -12.21 -21.99
CA THR A 296 3.00 -13.37 -21.49
C THR A 296 3.44 -13.83 -20.10
N CYS A 297 4.74 -13.82 -19.82
CA CYS A 297 5.33 -14.34 -18.58
C CYS A 297 5.43 -13.28 -17.49
N LEU A 298 5.74 -12.02 -17.82
CA LEU A 298 5.97 -10.97 -16.81
C LEU A 298 4.83 -9.94 -16.72
N ALA A 299 4.27 -9.49 -17.85
CA ALA A 299 3.24 -8.45 -17.82
C ALA A 299 1.82 -8.98 -17.51
N TYR A 300 1.41 -10.10 -18.13
CA TYR A 300 0.05 -10.64 -17.95
C TYR A 300 -0.30 -11.10 -16.53
N PRO A 301 0.62 -11.64 -15.70
CA PRO A 301 0.35 -11.87 -14.28
C PRO A 301 -0.08 -10.60 -13.55
N GLU A 302 0.65 -9.50 -13.76
CA GLU A 302 0.38 -8.19 -13.14
C GLU A 302 -0.90 -7.55 -13.68
N ILE A 303 -1.18 -7.70 -14.97
CA ILE A 303 -2.46 -7.29 -15.57
C ILE A 303 -3.61 -8.08 -14.92
N ALA A 304 -3.51 -9.41 -14.84
CA ALA A 304 -4.55 -10.26 -14.25
C ALA A 304 -4.80 -9.93 -12.77
N ASP A 305 -3.74 -9.68 -12.01
CA ASP A 305 -3.82 -9.29 -10.61
C ASP A 305 -4.45 -7.88 -10.46
N SER A 306 -4.10 -6.93 -11.33
CA SER A 306 -4.75 -5.61 -11.39
C SER A 306 -6.26 -5.69 -11.64
N CYS A 307 -6.67 -6.59 -12.55
CA CYS A 307 -8.05 -6.89 -12.86
C CYS A 307 -8.81 -7.40 -11.63
N LEU A 308 -8.22 -8.35 -10.89
CA LEU A 308 -8.81 -8.93 -9.68
C LEU A 308 -8.91 -7.91 -8.54
N ARG A 309 -7.84 -7.14 -8.27
CA ARG A 309 -7.88 -6.06 -7.27
C ARG A 309 -8.95 -5.04 -7.59
N ARG A 310 -9.01 -4.58 -8.83
CA ARG A 310 -10.01 -3.57 -9.23
C ARG A 310 -11.43 -4.11 -9.12
N LEU A 311 -11.67 -5.35 -9.54
CA LEU A 311 -12.96 -6.03 -9.34
C LEU A 311 -13.38 -6.01 -7.86
N ARG A 312 -12.45 -6.26 -6.94
CA ARG A 312 -12.73 -6.23 -5.49
C ARG A 312 -13.03 -4.84 -4.98
N THR A 313 -12.28 -3.83 -5.42
CA THR A 313 -12.53 -2.43 -5.07
C THR A 313 -13.89 -1.94 -5.56
N LEU A 314 -14.32 -2.36 -6.75
CA LEU A 314 -15.62 -1.98 -7.34
C LEU A 314 -16.81 -2.72 -6.71
N LEU A 315 -16.56 -3.85 -6.04
CA LEU A 315 -17.59 -4.70 -5.42
C LEU A 315 -17.41 -4.88 -3.90
N PRO A 316 -17.24 -3.80 -3.10
CA PRO A 316 -16.88 -3.93 -1.69
C PRO A 316 -18.01 -4.55 -0.84
N ALA A 317 -19.26 -4.42 -1.28
CA ALA A 317 -20.44 -4.95 -0.59
C ALA A 317 -20.88 -6.33 -1.12
N ALA A 318 -20.27 -6.84 -2.19
CA ALA A 318 -20.69 -8.10 -2.80
C ALA A 318 -19.94 -9.28 -2.18
N LYS A 319 -20.68 -10.30 -1.72
CA LYS A 319 -20.10 -11.63 -1.53
C LYS A 319 -19.74 -12.19 -2.91
N VAL A 320 -18.47 -12.52 -3.13
CA VAL A 320 -17.99 -13.17 -4.36
C VAL A 320 -17.57 -14.61 -4.09
N ILE A 321 -16.85 -14.85 -2.98
CA ILE A 321 -16.35 -16.17 -2.60
C ILE A 321 -17.51 -17.16 -2.46
N GLY A 322 -17.38 -18.34 -3.07
CA GLY A 322 -18.40 -19.39 -3.11
C GLY A 322 -19.47 -19.21 -4.19
N ARG A 323 -19.46 -18.10 -4.95
CA ARG A 323 -20.48 -17.82 -5.96
C ARG A 323 -20.02 -18.19 -7.37
N ARG A 324 -21.00 -18.27 -8.28
CA ARG A 324 -20.81 -18.63 -9.68
C ARG A 324 -20.34 -17.45 -10.52
N VAL A 325 -19.22 -17.65 -11.21
CA VAL A 325 -18.65 -16.69 -12.14
C VAL A 325 -18.61 -17.32 -13.53
N LEU A 326 -19.11 -16.60 -14.53
CA LEU A 326 -18.96 -16.98 -15.93
C LEU A 326 -17.80 -16.19 -16.55
N VAL A 327 -16.80 -16.88 -17.07
CA VAL A 327 -15.66 -16.28 -17.78
C VAL A 327 -15.87 -16.52 -19.27
N LEU A 328 -15.96 -15.42 -20.02
CA LEU A 328 -16.10 -15.40 -21.48
C LEU A 328 -14.71 -15.16 -22.07
N GLY A 329 -14.15 -16.20 -22.71
CA GLY A 329 -12.77 -16.24 -23.17
C GLY A 329 -11.83 -16.90 -22.15
N TYR A 330 -11.07 -17.90 -22.59
CA TYR A 330 -10.10 -18.66 -21.81
C TYR A 330 -8.68 -18.56 -22.40
N GLY A 331 -8.35 -17.42 -22.99
CA GLY A 331 -6.99 -17.10 -23.43
C GLY A 331 -6.04 -16.76 -22.28
N THR A 332 -4.94 -16.06 -22.58
CA THR A 332 -3.88 -15.71 -21.61
C THR A 332 -4.39 -14.99 -20.37
N LEU A 333 -5.34 -14.05 -20.52
CA LEU A 333 -5.93 -13.34 -19.39
C LEU A 333 -7.05 -14.16 -18.73
N GLY A 334 -7.98 -14.70 -19.52
CA GLY A 334 -9.15 -15.44 -19.04
C GLY A 334 -8.78 -16.63 -18.16
N SER A 335 -7.80 -17.44 -18.57
CA SER A 335 -7.31 -18.58 -17.79
C SER A 335 -6.75 -18.19 -16.42
N ARG A 336 -6.00 -17.08 -16.34
CA ARG A 336 -5.43 -16.56 -15.10
C ARG A 336 -6.52 -16.03 -14.16
N ILE A 337 -7.49 -15.28 -14.69
CA ILE A 337 -8.63 -14.77 -13.91
C ILE A 337 -9.50 -15.91 -13.39
N ALA A 338 -9.83 -16.88 -14.24
CA ALA A 338 -10.59 -18.06 -13.88
C ALA A 338 -9.92 -18.83 -12.74
N THR A 339 -8.63 -19.16 -12.90
CA THR A 339 -7.84 -19.87 -11.88
C THR A 339 -7.79 -19.10 -10.56
N ALA A 340 -7.49 -17.81 -10.60
CA ALA A 340 -7.39 -17.00 -9.38
C ALA A 340 -8.74 -16.87 -8.64
N LEU A 341 -9.85 -16.71 -9.38
CA LEU A 341 -11.18 -16.69 -8.77
C LEU A 341 -11.58 -18.06 -8.21
N GLN A 342 -11.18 -19.16 -8.86
CA GLN A 342 -11.36 -20.52 -8.34
C GLN A 342 -10.59 -20.74 -7.04
N HIS A 343 -9.33 -20.28 -6.96
CA HIS A 343 -8.54 -20.33 -5.72
C HIS A 343 -9.14 -19.49 -4.59
N GLN A 344 -9.88 -18.44 -4.92
CA GLN A 344 -10.70 -17.68 -3.96
C GLN A 344 -12.02 -18.39 -3.60
N GLY A 345 -12.28 -19.58 -4.12
CA GLY A 345 -13.48 -20.39 -3.85
C GLY A 345 -14.67 -20.09 -4.75
N CYS A 346 -14.51 -19.39 -5.88
CA CYS A 346 -15.60 -19.19 -6.84
C CYS A 346 -15.87 -20.45 -7.67
N GLN A 347 -17.13 -20.65 -8.05
CA GLN A 347 -17.54 -21.72 -8.97
C GLN A 347 -17.39 -21.20 -10.40
N ILE A 348 -16.37 -21.66 -11.12
CA ILE A 348 -16.01 -21.12 -12.43
C ILE A 348 -16.71 -21.88 -13.55
N HIS A 349 -17.40 -21.09 -14.38
CA HIS A 349 -17.96 -21.52 -15.65
C HIS A 349 -17.20 -20.82 -16.78
N VAL A 350 -16.86 -21.55 -17.84
CA VAL A 350 -16.06 -21.02 -18.96
C VAL A 350 -16.79 -21.26 -20.28
N THR A 351 -16.70 -20.28 -21.17
CA THR A 351 -16.99 -20.46 -22.60
C THR A 351 -15.88 -19.82 -23.42
N ASP A 352 -15.54 -20.43 -24.55
CA ASP A 352 -14.59 -19.91 -25.52
C ASP A 352 -14.98 -20.43 -26.91
N PRO A 353 -14.88 -19.64 -27.99
CA PRO A 353 -15.11 -20.13 -29.34
C PRO A 353 -14.07 -21.18 -29.79
N ASP A 354 -12.84 -21.15 -29.25
CA ASP A 354 -11.80 -22.13 -29.55
C ASP A 354 -12.02 -23.43 -28.74
N PRO A 355 -12.26 -24.58 -29.41
CA PRO A 355 -12.41 -25.86 -28.74
C PRO A 355 -11.20 -26.25 -27.89
N ILE A 356 -9.98 -25.86 -28.25
CA ILE A 356 -8.77 -26.19 -27.50
C ILE A 356 -8.72 -25.42 -26.19
N ALA A 357 -9.08 -24.13 -26.20
CA ALA A 357 -9.19 -23.32 -24.99
C ALA A 357 -10.28 -23.87 -24.05
N LEU A 358 -11.42 -24.30 -24.60
CA LEU A 358 -12.47 -24.99 -23.84
C LEU A 358 -11.99 -26.30 -23.22
N ILE A 359 -11.33 -27.17 -23.98
CA ILE A 359 -10.78 -28.43 -23.45
C ILE A 359 -9.78 -28.14 -22.34
N SER A 360 -8.90 -27.17 -22.53
CA SER A 360 -7.91 -26.75 -21.52
C SER A 360 -8.58 -26.27 -20.24
N ALA A 361 -9.67 -25.51 -20.33
CA ALA A 361 -10.44 -25.08 -19.17
C ALA A 361 -11.10 -26.25 -18.42
N ALA A 362 -11.60 -27.25 -19.15
CA ALA A 362 -12.21 -28.44 -18.56
C ALA A 362 -11.17 -29.29 -17.81
N GLU A 363 -10.00 -29.53 -18.42
CA GLU A 363 -8.87 -30.24 -17.81
C GLU A 363 -8.30 -29.50 -16.59
N ALA A 364 -8.39 -28.16 -16.56
CA ALA A 364 -8.07 -27.34 -15.39
C ALA A 364 -9.14 -27.38 -14.28
N GLY A 365 -10.20 -28.18 -14.45
CA GLY A 365 -11.25 -28.39 -13.45
C GLY A 365 -12.35 -27.32 -13.44
N HIS A 366 -12.50 -26.53 -14.52
CA HIS A 366 -13.61 -25.59 -14.67
C HIS A 366 -14.81 -26.26 -15.37
N THR A 367 -16.03 -25.80 -15.06
CA THR A 367 -17.22 -26.24 -15.81
C THR A 367 -17.29 -25.50 -17.15
N THR A 368 -17.28 -26.21 -18.26
CA THR A 368 -17.26 -25.59 -19.60
C THR A 368 -18.57 -25.71 -20.35
N HIS A 369 -18.90 -24.70 -21.15
CA HIS A 369 -20.10 -24.63 -21.98
C HIS A 369 -19.74 -24.31 -23.43
N ARG A 370 -20.53 -24.82 -24.38
CA ARG A 370 -20.32 -24.55 -25.82
C ARG A 370 -20.67 -23.12 -26.20
N THR A 371 -21.66 -22.53 -25.52
CA THR A 371 -22.11 -21.16 -25.78
C THR A 371 -22.38 -20.42 -24.47
N ALA A 372 -22.30 -19.09 -24.52
CA ALA A 372 -22.68 -18.23 -23.39
C ALA A 372 -24.15 -18.43 -22.99
N ALA A 373 -25.06 -18.64 -23.96
CA ALA A 373 -26.47 -18.91 -23.69
C ALA A 373 -26.68 -20.22 -22.91
N ASP A 374 -25.92 -21.27 -23.23
CA ASP A 374 -25.99 -22.54 -22.49
C ASP A 374 -25.49 -22.36 -21.05
N ALA A 375 -24.38 -21.64 -20.88
CA ALA A 375 -23.84 -21.33 -19.56
C ALA A 375 -24.84 -20.55 -18.68
N LEU A 376 -25.45 -19.49 -19.24
CA LEU A 376 -26.41 -18.64 -18.54
C LEU A 376 -27.66 -19.41 -18.12
N ARG A 377 -28.14 -20.35 -18.94
CA ARG A 377 -29.30 -21.20 -18.61
C ARG A 377 -28.95 -22.27 -17.58
N ALA A 378 -27.78 -22.91 -17.72
CA ALA A 378 -27.38 -24.01 -16.84
C ALA A 378 -27.04 -23.52 -15.43
N ALA A 379 -26.38 -22.36 -15.32
CA ALA A 379 -25.86 -21.88 -14.05
C ALA A 379 -25.87 -20.34 -14.02
N PRO A 380 -26.98 -19.71 -13.59
CA PRO A 380 -27.11 -18.26 -13.50
C PRO A 380 -25.96 -17.64 -12.68
N PRO A 381 -25.04 -16.89 -13.30
CA PRO A 381 -23.89 -16.32 -12.62
C PRO A 381 -24.26 -15.01 -11.92
N PHE A 382 -23.53 -14.67 -10.86
CA PHE A 382 -23.65 -13.32 -10.29
C PHE A 382 -22.69 -12.32 -10.94
N LEU A 383 -21.61 -12.83 -11.52
CA LEU A 383 -20.55 -12.07 -12.17
C LEU A 383 -20.21 -12.74 -13.50
N ILE A 384 -20.15 -11.94 -14.55
CA ILE A 384 -19.74 -12.35 -15.89
C ILE A 384 -18.50 -11.53 -16.26
N VAL A 385 -17.41 -12.22 -16.56
CA VAL A 385 -16.12 -11.63 -16.87
C VAL A 385 -15.88 -11.73 -18.37
N GLY A 386 -15.62 -10.61 -19.03
CA GLY A 386 -15.19 -10.56 -20.43
C GLY A 386 -13.67 -10.53 -20.53
N THR A 387 -13.08 -11.34 -21.41
CA THR A 387 -11.65 -11.30 -21.75
C THR A 387 -11.39 -11.55 -23.24
N THR A 388 -12.39 -11.30 -24.10
CA THR A 388 -12.35 -11.73 -25.52
C THR A 388 -11.67 -10.70 -26.42
N GLY A 389 -11.73 -9.42 -26.05
CA GLY A 389 -11.30 -8.31 -26.89
C GLY A 389 -12.26 -7.99 -28.04
N GLU A 390 -13.42 -8.64 -28.05
CA GLU A 390 -14.53 -8.46 -28.99
C GLU A 390 -15.84 -8.43 -28.19
N ASP A 391 -16.99 -8.36 -28.85
CA ASP A 391 -18.28 -8.46 -28.16
C ASP A 391 -18.48 -9.85 -27.54
N ALA A 392 -18.24 -9.93 -26.22
CA ALA A 392 -18.37 -11.16 -25.44
C ALA A 392 -19.81 -11.70 -25.35
N LEU A 393 -20.81 -10.83 -25.53
CA LEU A 393 -22.23 -11.16 -25.59
C LEU A 393 -22.89 -10.43 -26.75
N THR A 394 -23.96 -11.00 -27.31
CA THR A 394 -24.79 -10.36 -28.32
C THR A 394 -26.17 -10.01 -27.75
N LEU A 395 -27.02 -9.36 -28.55
CA LEU A 395 -28.41 -9.06 -28.19
C LEU A 395 -29.21 -10.32 -27.81
N ARG A 396 -28.80 -11.50 -28.28
CA ARG A 396 -29.48 -12.78 -27.99
C ARG A 396 -29.28 -13.24 -26.55
N GLU A 397 -28.15 -12.90 -25.93
CA GLU A 397 -27.85 -13.29 -24.56
C GLU A 397 -28.38 -12.30 -23.53
N LEU A 398 -28.64 -11.04 -23.90
CA LEU A 398 -29.13 -10.02 -22.96
C LEU A 398 -30.40 -10.45 -22.18
N PRO A 399 -31.42 -11.08 -22.81
CA PRO A 399 -32.60 -11.56 -22.09
C PRO A 399 -32.34 -12.74 -21.16
N LEU A 400 -31.15 -13.34 -21.17
CA LEU A 400 -30.75 -14.46 -20.30
C LEU A 400 -29.94 -14.01 -19.08
N LEU A 401 -29.53 -12.73 -19.04
CA LEU A 401 -28.73 -12.19 -17.95
C LEU A 401 -29.56 -12.13 -16.65
N PRO A 402 -29.04 -12.68 -15.54
CA PRO A 402 -29.78 -12.66 -14.28
C PRO A 402 -29.95 -11.25 -13.73
N HIS A 403 -31.11 -11.00 -13.08
CA HIS A 403 -31.32 -9.78 -12.30
C HIS A 403 -30.19 -9.58 -11.27
N GLY A 404 -29.63 -8.38 -11.23
CA GLY A 404 -28.56 -7.99 -10.31
C GLY A 404 -27.18 -8.55 -10.67
N ALA A 405 -27.00 -9.14 -11.85
CA ALA A 405 -25.70 -9.60 -12.31
C ALA A 405 -24.73 -8.42 -12.59
N TYR A 406 -23.45 -8.67 -12.33
CA TYR A 406 -22.35 -7.78 -12.65
C TYR A 406 -21.65 -8.23 -13.94
N LEU A 407 -21.33 -7.29 -14.81
CA LEU A 407 -20.51 -7.50 -15.99
C LEU A 407 -19.16 -6.80 -15.80
N ALA A 408 -18.07 -7.53 -15.92
CA ALA A 408 -16.70 -7.04 -15.71
C ALA A 408 -15.90 -7.12 -17.03
N PRO A 409 -15.81 -6.02 -17.81
CA PRO A 409 -15.03 -5.98 -19.04
C PRO A 409 -13.53 -5.84 -18.73
N PHE A 410 -12.69 -6.78 -19.16
CA PHE A 410 -11.24 -6.64 -19.04
C PHE A 410 -10.53 -6.37 -20.36
N ALA A 411 -11.26 -6.39 -21.47
CA ALA A 411 -10.82 -5.91 -22.76
C ALA A 411 -11.78 -4.85 -23.31
N THR A 412 -11.25 -3.95 -24.15
CA THR A 412 -11.91 -2.69 -24.55
C THR A 412 -13.26 -2.86 -25.26
N ARG A 413 -13.56 -4.02 -25.84
CA ARG A 413 -14.81 -4.28 -26.57
C ARG A 413 -15.77 -5.24 -25.85
N ASP A 414 -15.40 -5.72 -24.67
CA ASP A 414 -16.27 -6.63 -23.93
C ASP A 414 -17.58 -5.92 -23.58
N PHE A 415 -18.71 -6.54 -23.94
CA PHE A 415 -20.06 -6.02 -23.70
C PHE A 415 -20.40 -4.69 -24.40
N SER A 416 -19.69 -4.33 -25.49
CA SER A 416 -19.94 -3.07 -26.20
C SER A 416 -21.36 -2.97 -26.79
N VAL A 417 -22.00 -4.12 -27.05
CA VAL A 417 -23.44 -4.23 -27.39
C VAL A 417 -24.38 -3.45 -26.47
N LEU A 418 -24.05 -3.26 -25.19
CA LEU A 418 -24.90 -2.51 -24.25
C LEU A 418 -24.94 -1.01 -24.53
N ALA A 419 -23.88 -0.48 -25.14
CA ALA A 419 -23.70 0.93 -25.48
C ALA A 419 -23.82 1.17 -26.99
N ASP A 420 -24.31 0.19 -27.75
CA ASP A 420 -24.50 0.28 -29.19
C ASP A 420 -25.46 1.44 -29.56
N PRO A 421 -25.13 2.28 -30.55
CA PRO A 421 -25.98 3.41 -30.92
C PRO A 421 -27.39 3.03 -31.41
N ASP A 422 -27.54 1.87 -32.05
CA ASP A 422 -28.77 1.42 -32.68
C ASP A 422 -29.58 0.49 -31.76
N HIS A 423 -28.92 -0.23 -30.86
CA HIS A 423 -29.51 -1.29 -30.05
C HIS A 423 -29.20 -1.21 -28.55
N GLY A 424 -28.48 -0.18 -28.12
CA GLY A 424 -28.07 0.01 -26.74
C GLY A 424 -29.23 0.21 -25.78
N LEU A 425 -28.97 -0.10 -24.51
CA LEU A 425 -29.97 0.00 -23.45
C LEU A 425 -29.81 1.31 -22.68
N PRO A 426 -30.91 1.90 -22.17
CA PRO A 426 -30.81 3.08 -21.31
C PRO A 426 -30.02 2.74 -20.05
N ALA A 427 -29.09 3.63 -19.70
CA ALA A 427 -28.15 3.43 -18.60
C ALA A 427 -28.20 4.58 -17.60
N VAL A 428 -28.01 4.27 -16.32
CA VAL A 428 -27.76 5.24 -15.26
C VAL A 428 -26.33 5.08 -14.77
N GLU A 429 -25.55 6.18 -14.75
CA GLU A 429 -24.21 6.17 -14.18
C GLU A 429 -24.27 5.96 -12.66
N ILE A 430 -23.42 5.06 -12.17
CA ILE A 430 -23.16 4.86 -10.75
C ILE A 430 -21.75 5.38 -10.49
N PRO A 431 -21.60 6.57 -9.89
CA PRO A 431 -20.30 7.18 -9.65
C PRO A 431 -19.31 6.23 -8.97
N GLY A 432 -18.09 6.14 -9.52
CA GLY A 432 -17.02 5.28 -9.01
C GLY A 432 -17.23 3.77 -9.20
N VAL A 433 -18.34 3.33 -9.80
CA VAL A 433 -18.64 1.89 -9.99
C VAL A 433 -18.79 1.53 -11.46
N GLY A 434 -19.60 2.27 -12.22
CA GLY A 434 -19.86 1.99 -13.63
C GLY A 434 -21.26 2.41 -14.08
N ARG A 435 -21.98 1.55 -14.80
CA ARG A 435 -23.31 1.85 -15.36
C ARG A 435 -24.33 0.76 -15.05
N ARG A 436 -25.55 1.16 -14.67
CA ARG A 436 -26.68 0.25 -14.51
C ARG A 436 -27.59 0.31 -15.72
N TYR A 437 -27.83 -0.84 -16.33
CA TYR A 437 -28.74 -1.00 -17.46
C TYR A 437 -30.00 -1.71 -17.01
N ARG A 438 -31.16 -1.26 -17.53
CA ARG A 438 -32.44 -1.91 -17.29
C ARG A 438 -32.77 -2.82 -18.47
N LEU A 439 -32.81 -4.13 -18.21
CA LEU A 439 -33.23 -5.11 -19.20
C LEU A 439 -34.76 -5.09 -19.32
N PRO A 440 -35.31 -5.01 -20.55
CA PRO A 440 -36.73 -5.22 -20.77
C PRO A 440 -37.08 -6.65 -20.29
N CYS A 441 -37.84 -6.78 -19.20
CA CYS A 441 -38.35 -8.03 -18.61
C CYS A 441 -37.47 -8.82 -17.61
N GLN A 442 -36.17 -8.53 -17.43
CA GLN A 442 -35.28 -9.26 -16.48
C GLN A 442 -34.79 -8.40 -15.28
N GLY A 443 -35.09 -7.10 -15.28
CA GLY A 443 -34.64 -6.17 -14.23
C GLY A 443 -33.27 -5.57 -14.55
N ASP A 444 -32.51 -5.21 -13.52
CA ASP A 444 -31.29 -4.42 -13.69
C ASP A 444 -30.02 -5.29 -13.73
N ILE A 445 -29.04 -4.88 -14.54
CA ILE A 445 -27.65 -5.38 -14.53
C ILE A 445 -26.68 -4.23 -14.33
N THR A 446 -25.49 -4.51 -13.80
CA THR A 446 -24.47 -3.48 -13.59
C THR A 446 -23.20 -3.81 -14.38
N LEU A 447 -22.90 -2.99 -15.39
CA LEU A 447 -21.61 -2.99 -16.07
C LEU A 447 -20.61 -2.22 -15.21
N LEU A 448 -19.52 -2.87 -14.84
CA LEU A 448 -18.47 -2.27 -14.03
C LEU A 448 -17.53 -1.45 -14.92
N GLY A 449 -17.16 -0.27 -14.44
CA GLY A 449 -16.47 0.74 -15.24
C GLY A 449 -17.33 1.31 -16.36
N ASP A 450 -16.69 1.76 -17.43
CA ASP A 450 -17.31 2.43 -18.56
C ASP A 450 -17.45 1.53 -19.81
N GLY A 451 -17.36 0.21 -19.62
CA GLY A 451 -17.42 -0.75 -20.73
C GLY A 451 -16.09 -0.96 -21.46
N ARG A 452 -14.99 -0.41 -20.92
CA ARG A 452 -13.64 -0.53 -21.47
C ARG A 452 -12.77 -1.40 -20.55
N SER A 453 -11.48 -1.06 -20.42
CA SER A 453 -10.55 -1.79 -19.55
C SER A 453 -10.88 -1.50 -18.08
N MET A 454 -11.77 -2.30 -17.46
CA MET A 454 -12.28 -2.03 -16.11
C MET A 454 -11.16 -1.89 -15.07
N ASN A 455 -10.06 -2.64 -15.23
CA ASN A 455 -8.93 -2.55 -14.31
C ASN A 455 -8.36 -1.13 -14.21
N LEU A 456 -8.44 -0.33 -15.28
CA LEU A 456 -7.94 1.04 -15.34
C LEU A 456 -9.03 2.11 -15.15
N PHE A 457 -10.29 1.72 -15.00
CA PHE A 457 -11.37 2.67 -14.77
C PHE A 457 -11.16 3.38 -13.43
N GLU A 458 -10.92 4.69 -13.45
CA GLU A 458 -10.62 5.59 -12.33
C GLU A 458 -9.51 5.06 -11.41
N ALA A 459 -8.53 4.34 -12.00
CA ALA A 459 -7.44 3.70 -11.27
C ALA A 459 -6.18 3.55 -12.14
N ASP A 460 -5.03 3.62 -11.50
CA ASP A 460 -3.73 3.20 -12.05
C ASP A 460 -3.37 1.85 -11.41
N SER A 461 -4.07 0.78 -11.79
CA SER A 461 -4.11 -0.45 -10.97
C SER A 461 -2.92 -1.40 -11.10
N ILE A 462 -2.04 -1.18 -12.08
CA ILE A 462 -0.83 -1.99 -12.28
C ILE A 462 0.34 -1.27 -11.59
N PRO A 463 1.01 -1.90 -10.60
CA PRO A 463 2.16 -1.30 -9.92
C PRO A 463 3.30 -0.98 -10.90
N ASN A 464 4.03 0.11 -10.67
CA ASN A 464 5.17 0.48 -11.51
C ASN A 464 6.24 -0.63 -11.56
N GLN A 465 6.58 -1.24 -10.42
CA GLN A 465 7.50 -2.39 -10.35
C GLN A 465 6.99 -3.62 -11.09
N GLY A 466 5.67 -3.88 -11.07
CA GLY A 466 5.08 -5.01 -11.79
C GLY A 466 5.16 -4.82 -13.31
N TYR A 467 5.12 -3.58 -13.79
CA TYR A 467 5.19 -3.26 -15.22
C TYR A 467 6.58 -2.82 -15.71
N ASP A 468 7.56 -2.74 -14.81
CA ASP A 468 8.91 -2.21 -15.07
C ASP A 468 9.61 -2.99 -16.19
N ALA A 469 9.75 -4.31 -16.04
CA ALA A 469 10.39 -5.16 -17.04
C ALA A 469 9.73 -5.05 -18.42
N TYR A 470 8.40 -4.91 -18.45
CA TYR A 470 7.68 -4.76 -19.71
C TYR A 470 8.01 -3.41 -20.39
N ARG A 471 8.10 -2.32 -19.62
CA ARG A 471 8.51 -1.01 -20.15
C ARG A 471 9.99 -0.99 -20.55
N ALA A 472 10.88 -1.62 -19.77
CA ALA A 472 12.28 -1.81 -20.13
C ALA A 472 12.41 -2.54 -21.48
N GLY A 473 11.70 -3.66 -21.64
CA GLY A 473 11.69 -4.38 -22.91
C GLY A 473 11.03 -3.63 -24.06
N THR A 474 10.03 -2.78 -23.78
CA THR A 474 9.47 -1.86 -24.79
C THR A 474 10.54 -0.88 -25.28
N LEU A 475 11.37 -0.34 -24.38
CA LEU A 475 12.47 0.56 -24.73
C LEU A 475 13.55 -0.14 -25.57
N ILE A 476 13.94 -1.35 -25.17
CA ILE A 476 14.91 -2.18 -25.89
C ILE A 476 14.40 -2.50 -27.31
N ALA A 477 13.12 -2.89 -27.43
CA ALA A 477 12.50 -3.17 -28.72
C ALA A 477 12.41 -1.90 -29.58
N ALA A 478 12.05 -0.76 -29.00
CA ALA A 478 11.98 0.52 -29.69
C ALA A 478 13.35 0.97 -30.24
N ASP A 479 14.40 0.96 -29.41
CA ASP A 479 15.75 1.31 -29.87
C ASP A 479 16.26 0.33 -30.94
N THR A 480 15.96 -0.96 -30.79
CA THR A 480 16.31 -1.96 -31.80
C THR A 480 15.56 -1.76 -33.11
N ALA A 481 14.27 -1.41 -33.08
CA ALA A 481 13.52 -1.03 -34.26
C ALA A 481 14.17 0.17 -34.96
N CYS A 482 14.59 1.20 -34.21
CA CYS A 482 15.31 2.35 -34.76
C CYS A 482 16.65 1.97 -35.41
N ARG A 483 17.44 1.07 -34.79
CA ARG A 483 18.71 0.57 -35.35
C ARG A 483 18.52 -0.21 -36.64
N LEU A 484 17.51 -1.08 -36.68
CA LEU A 484 17.33 -2.07 -37.74
C LEU A 484 16.31 -1.65 -38.80
N ALA A 485 15.66 -0.48 -38.67
CA ALA A 485 14.61 -0.05 -39.61
C ALA A 485 15.04 -0.04 -41.08
N GLY A 486 16.34 0.17 -41.37
CA GLY A 486 16.87 0.14 -42.74
C GLY A 486 17.19 -1.26 -43.28
N SER A 487 17.26 -2.28 -42.43
CA SER A 487 17.65 -3.65 -42.79
C SER A 487 16.53 -4.68 -42.58
N LEU A 488 15.55 -4.40 -41.73
CA LEU A 488 14.40 -5.27 -41.54
C LEU A 488 13.46 -5.19 -42.75
N PRO A 489 13.03 -6.34 -43.30
CA PRO A 489 12.00 -6.33 -44.33
C PRO A 489 10.68 -5.78 -43.75
N PRO A 490 9.85 -5.13 -44.58
CA PRO A 490 8.51 -4.70 -44.18
C PRO A 490 7.65 -5.85 -43.66
N GLY A 491 6.69 -5.54 -42.77
CA GLY A 491 5.77 -6.52 -42.20
C GLY A 491 6.01 -6.79 -40.71
N VAL A 492 5.22 -7.72 -40.16
CA VAL A 492 5.22 -8.04 -38.73
C VAL A 492 6.30 -9.08 -38.41
N HIS A 493 7.19 -8.72 -37.49
CA HIS A 493 8.27 -9.59 -37.00
C HIS A 493 7.85 -10.22 -35.68
N THR A 494 7.43 -11.49 -35.72
CA THR A 494 6.84 -12.19 -34.56
C THR A 494 7.85 -12.70 -33.56
N ASP A 495 8.95 -13.29 -34.03
CA ASP A 495 9.88 -14.02 -33.16
C ASP A 495 11.08 -13.17 -32.74
N LEU A 496 11.47 -12.22 -33.58
CA LEU A 496 12.64 -11.35 -33.39
C LEU A 496 12.65 -10.64 -32.03
N VAL A 497 11.49 -10.23 -31.51
CA VAL A 497 11.41 -9.55 -30.20
C VAL A 497 11.85 -10.47 -29.07
N ASN A 498 11.54 -11.76 -29.11
CA ASN A 498 11.97 -12.69 -28.06
C ASN A 498 13.50 -12.84 -28.07
N GLU A 499 14.12 -12.91 -29.25
CA GLU A 499 15.58 -12.95 -29.41
C GLU A 499 16.21 -11.68 -28.85
N ILE A 500 15.72 -10.50 -29.28
CA ILE A 500 16.18 -9.19 -28.79
C ILE A 500 16.13 -9.11 -27.26
N ILE A 501 15.01 -9.52 -26.65
CA ILE A 501 14.85 -9.42 -25.20
C ILE A 501 15.74 -10.44 -24.48
N ALA A 502 15.86 -11.67 -24.99
CA ALA A 502 16.74 -12.67 -24.40
C ALA A 502 18.21 -12.24 -24.42
N GLU A 503 18.68 -11.70 -25.55
CA GLU A 503 20.06 -11.23 -25.72
C GLU A 503 20.37 -9.95 -24.94
N SER A 504 19.35 -9.16 -24.61
CA SER A 504 19.55 -7.92 -23.84
C SER A 504 20.02 -8.16 -22.40
N GLY A 505 19.81 -9.35 -21.84
CA GLY A 505 20.04 -9.63 -20.42
C GLY A 505 18.92 -9.18 -19.48
N LEU A 506 17.81 -8.63 -20.02
CA LEU A 506 16.66 -8.16 -19.23
C LEU A 506 16.08 -9.23 -18.30
N TYR A 507 15.99 -10.50 -18.75
CA TYR A 507 15.47 -11.57 -17.90
C TYR A 507 16.37 -11.89 -16.71
N SER A 508 17.69 -11.86 -16.88
CA SER A 508 18.64 -12.02 -15.78
C SER A 508 18.49 -10.85 -14.81
N ALA A 509 18.51 -9.62 -15.32
CA ALA A 509 18.35 -8.43 -14.50
C ALA A 509 17.02 -8.41 -13.74
N TYR A 510 15.93 -8.88 -14.35
CA TYR A 510 14.63 -9.05 -13.69
C TYR A 510 14.73 -10.05 -12.53
N TYR A 511 15.32 -11.22 -12.78
CA TYR A 511 15.53 -12.22 -11.75
C TYR A 511 16.37 -11.65 -10.61
N ASP A 512 17.53 -11.07 -10.92
CA ASP A 512 18.44 -10.47 -9.93
C ASP A 512 17.80 -9.31 -9.16
N THR A 513 16.90 -8.57 -9.81
CA THR A 513 16.26 -7.39 -9.21
C THR A 513 15.11 -7.75 -8.28
N TYR A 514 14.27 -8.70 -8.69
CA TYR A 514 12.99 -8.97 -8.04
C TYR A 514 12.86 -10.36 -7.40
N LEU A 515 13.68 -11.34 -7.82
CA LEU A 515 13.51 -12.74 -7.42
C LEU A 515 14.72 -13.32 -6.69
N ALA A 516 15.93 -12.86 -7.01
CA ALA A 516 17.15 -13.32 -6.37
C ALA A 516 17.19 -12.86 -4.92
N THR A 517 17.40 -13.81 -4.03
CA THR A 517 17.56 -13.60 -2.58
C THR A 517 18.92 -12.98 -2.22
N ASP A 518 19.86 -12.92 -3.16
CA ASP A 518 21.22 -12.41 -2.99
C ASP A 518 21.42 -11.06 -3.68
N LYS A 519 20.83 -9.99 -3.15
CA LYS A 519 21.45 -8.68 -3.31
C LYS A 519 22.46 -8.51 -2.18
N GLY A 520 23.71 -8.87 -2.49
CA GLY A 520 24.86 -8.34 -1.75
C GLY A 520 24.76 -6.81 -1.65
N PRO A 521 25.42 -6.18 -0.65
CA PRO A 521 25.18 -4.78 -0.32
C PRO A 521 25.50 -3.87 -1.50
N ALA A 522 24.48 -3.23 -2.07
CA ALA A 522 24.67 -2.05 -2.88
C ALA A 522 25.22 -0.95 -1.97
N SER A 523 26.39 -0.45 -2.32
CA SER A 523 27.20 0.49 -1.56
C SER A 523 26.47 1.80 -1.25
N LEU A 524 26.16 2.02 0.03
CA LEU A 524 26.21 3.35 0.63
C LEU A 524 27.07 3.22 1.89
N GLY A 525 28.26 3.80 1.82
CA GLY A 525 29.30 3.62 2.82
C GLY A 525 28.90 4.19 4.17
N THR A 526 29.14 3.43 5.24
CA THR A 526 29.97 3.80 6.39
C THR A 526 30.25 2.51 7.17
N THR A 527 31.53 2.25 7.45
CA THR A 527 32.06 1.06 8.12
C THR A 527 31.52 0.86 9.53
N VAL A 528 30.76 -0.21 9.76
CA VAL A 528 30.64 -0.86 11.08
C VAL A 528 30.78 -2.37 10.88
N ARG A 529 31.80 -2.97 11.52
CA ARG A 529 32.00 -4.43 11.55
C ARG A 529 30.81 -5.06 12.28
N SER A 530 29.94 -5.75 11.55
CA SER A 530 28.92 -6.63 12.14
C SER A 530 29.31 -8.09 11.93
N THR A 531 29.34 -8.83 13.04
CA THR A 531 29.65 -10.26 13.13
C THR A 531 28.61 -11.10 12.39
N ARG A 532 29.05 -11.90 11.42
CA ARG A 532 28.27 -12.89 10.66
C ARG A 532 27.49 -13.82 11.60
N THR A 533 26.16 -13.79 11.55
CA THR A 533 25.26 -14.85 12.05
C THR A 533 24.82 -15.75 10.89
N ALA A 534 24.70 -17.06 11.14
CA ALA A 534 24.28 -18.04 10.12
C ALA A 534 22.76 -17.96 9.87
N PRO A 535 22.28 -18.17 8.63
CA PRO A 535 20.84 -18.15 8.33
C PRO A 535 20.12 -19.39 8.89
N LEU A 536 18.89 -19.20 9.38
CA LEU A 536 17.98 -20.21 9.92
C LEU A 536 17.38 -21.16 8.85
N SER A 537 17.68 -20.94 7.56
CA SER A 537 17.03 -21.61 6.41
C SER A 537 17.25 -23.12 6.31
N THR A 538 18.12 -23.69 7.15
CA THR A 538 18.34 -25.15 7.27
C THR A 538 17.90 -25.73 8.62
N THR A 539 17.21 -24.95 9.47
CA THR A 539 16.89 -25.32 10.85
C THR A 539 15.38 -25.53 11.05
N SER A 540 14.98 -26.63 11.67
CA SER A 540 13.58 -26.82 12.09
C SER A 540 13.32 -26.06 13.39
N ALA A 541 12.24 -25.29 13.46
CA ALA A 541 11.78 -24.63 14.68
C ALA A 541 10.49 -25.27 15.18
N CYS A 542 10.43 -25.57 16.48
CA CYS A 542 9.27 -26.16 17.12
C CYS A 542 8.55 -25.12 17.98
N VAL A 543 7.32 -24.78 17.62
CA VAL A 543 6.47 -23.87 18.40
C VAL A 543 5.54 -24.68 19.31
N ILE A 544 5.65 -24.47 20.62
CA ILE A 544 4.84 -25.14 21.64
C ILE A 544 3.72 -24.19 22.08
N GLY A 545 2.47 -24.59 21.86
CA GLY A 545 1.29 -23.75 22.03
C GLY A 545 1.01 -22.90 20.79
N TYR A 546 -0.16 -23.08 20.17
CA TYR A 546 -0.58 -22.43 18.92
C TYR A 546 -1.75 -21.45 19.13
N GLY A 547 -1.72 -20.78 20.29
CA GLY A 547 -2.59 -19.66 20.63
C GLY A 547 -2.25 -18.39 19.86
N ALA A 548 -2.66 -17.22 20.39
CA ALA A 548 -2.40 -15.94 19.72
C ALA A 548 -0.89 -15.64 19.57
N ALA A 549 -0.09 -15.82 20.62
CA ALA A 549 1.36 -15.65 20.58
C ALA A 549 2.02 -16.72 19.69
N GLY A 550 1.66 -17.99 19.87
CA GLY A 550 2.19 -19.10 19.08
C GLY A 550 2.00 -18.94 17.58
N ARG A 551 0.83 -18.45 17.13
CA ARG A 551 0.59 -18.14 15.71
C ARG A 551 1.49 -17.04 15.17
N LEU A 552 1.74 -16.00 15.96
CA LEU A 552 2.65 -14.91 15.58
C LEU A 552 4.10 -15.40 15.53
N HIS A 553 4.54 -16.19 16.50
CA HIS A 553 5.87 -16.80 16.50
C HIS A 553 6.07 -17.74 15.31
N ALA A 554 5.09 -18.61 15.04
CA ALA A 554 5.10 -19.47 13.87
C ALA A 554 5.21 -18.63 12.58
N GLN A 555 4.36 -17.62 12.40
CA GLN A 555 4.45 -16.75 11.22
C GLN A 555 5.85 -16.13 11.07
N ILE A 556 6.38 -15.53 12.14
CA ILE A 556 7.65 -14.80 12.09
C ILE A 556 8.83 -15.74 11.84
N LEU A 557 8.85 -16.92 12.48
CA LEU A 557 9.89 -17.93 12.26
C LEU A 557 9.79 -18.54 10.85
N SER A 558 8.57 -18.72 10.31
CA SER A 558 8.36 -19.15 8.93
C SER A 558 8.88 -18.12 7.92
N GLU A 559 8.65 -16.83 8.17
CA GLU A 559 9.18 -15.73 7.35
C GLU A 559 10.72 -15.67 7.39
N GLN A 560 11.34 -16.17 8.47
CA GLN A 560 12.80 -16.35 8.55
C GLN A 560 13.31 -17.63 7.88
N GLY A 561 12.43 -18.42 7.25
CA GLY A 561 12.78 -19.63 6.52
C GLY A 561 12.93 -20.89 7.40
N ALA A 562 12.46 -20.88 8.64
CA ALA A 562 12.48 -22.07 9.48
C ALA A 562 11.39 -23.08 9.05
N ASN A 563 11.74 -24.37 9.05
CA ASN A 563 10.74 -25.44 8.88
C ASN A 563 9.97 -25.61 10.19
N LEU A 564 8.64 -25.47 10.16
CA LEU A 564 7.85 -25.40 11.39
C LEU A 564 7.21 -26.72 11.80
N ILE A 565 7.44 -27.05 13.07
CA ILE A 565 6.74 -28.08 13.83
C ILE A 565 5.89 -27.38 14.88
N ILE A 566 4.61 -27.72 14.97
CA ILE A 566 3.68 -27.13 15.94
C ILE A 566 3.23 -28.22 16.92
N VAL A 567 3.41 -27.97 18.21
CA VAL A 567 2.94 -28.84 19.31
C VAL A 567 1.87 -28.10 20.10
N ASP A 568 0.60 -28.42 19.86
CA ASP A 568 -0.52 -27.92 20.67
C ASP A 568 -1.63 -28.97 20.75
N PRO A 569 -1.73 -29.72 21.88
CA PRO A 569 -2.77 -30.73 22.05
C PRO A 569 -4.21 -30.17 22.00
N LYS A 570 -4.38 -28.85 22.23
CA LYS A 570 -5.69 -28.15 22.25
C LYS A 570 -6.08 -27.57 20.88
N HIS A 571 -5.15 -27.48 19.91
CA HIS A 571 -5.40 -26.98 18.56
C HIS A 571 -4.98 -27.99 17.49
N GLN A 572 -5.93 -28.79 17.02
CA GLN A 572 -5.65 -29.87 16.05
C GLN A 572 -5.88 -29.45 14.59
N ASP A 573 -6.58 -28.34 14.34
CA ASP A 573 -6.83 -27.78 13.01
C ASP A 573 -5.71 -26.80 12.60
N LEU A 574 -4.57 -27.35 12.18
CA LEU A 574 -3.41 -26.58 11.74
C LEU A 574 -3.43 -26.34 10.23
N PRO A 575 -2.91 -25.19 9.73
CA PRO A 575 -2.71 -24.96 8.30
C PRO A 575 -1.88 -26.08 7.66
N ALA A 576 -2.23 -26.49 6.44
CA ALA A 576 -1.56 -27.59 5.72
C ALA A 576 -0.05 -27.36 5.48
N THR A 577 0.42 -26.12 5.65
CA THR A 577 1.83 -25.71 5.52
C THR A 577 2.69 -26.05 6.73
N TYR A 578 2.12 -26.45 7.87
CA TYR A 578 2.86 -26.74 9.11
C TYR A 578 2.77 -28.21 9.50
N THR A 579 3.84 -28.74 10.08
CA THR A 579 3.82 -30.10 10.62
C THR A 579 3.22 -30.09 12.01
N GLY A 580 1.98 -30.54 12.13
CA GLY A 580 1.26 -30.65 13.40
C GLY A 580 1.63 -31.91 14.18
N PHE A 581 1.92 -31.76 15.46
CA PHE A 581 2.07 -32.87 16.39
C PHE A 581 0.96 -32.81 17.46
N PRO A 582 -0.09 -33.66 17.36
CA PRO A 582 -1.28 -33.57 18.22
C PRO A 582 -1.10 -34.21 19.61
N HIS A 583 0.03 -34.87 19.87
CA HIS A 583 0.35 -35.47 21.16
C HIS A 583 1.24 -34.54 21.98
N GLY A 584 1.24 -34.68 23.31
CA GLY A 584 2.13 -33.89 24.18
C GLY A 584 3.61 -34.20 23.90
N LEU A 585 4.48 -33.27 24.32
CA LEU A 585 5.93 -33.31 24.08
C LEU A 585 6.57 -34.62 24.58
N GLU A 586 5.99 -35.24 25.60
CA GLU A 586 6.44 -36.52 26.17
C GLU A 586 6.44 -37.67 25.15
N LYS A 587 5.55 -37.62 24.14
CA LYS A 587 5.42 -38.64 23.09
C LYS A 587 6.20 -38.31 21.81
N MET A 588 6.95 -37.20 21.77
CA MET A 588 7.71 -36.82 20.58
C MET A 588 8.84 -37.82 20.29
N PRO A 589 8.89 -38.43 19.08
CA PRO A 589 9.98 -39.33 18.70
C PRO A 589 11.34 -38.64 18.70
N GLU A 590 12.41 -39.34 19.11
CA GLU A 590 13.78 -38.82 19.10
C GLU A 590 14.24 -38.39 17.70
N THR A 591 13.77 -39.07 16.65
CA THR A 591 14.04 -38.73 15.25
C THR A 591 13.49 -37.37 14.84
N ILE A 592 12.40 -36.90 15.47
CA ILE A 592 11.84 -35.56 15.23
C ILE A 592 12.54 -34.57 16.15
N GLY A 593 12.66 -34.90 17.44
CA GLY A 593 13.30 -34.06 18.47
C GLY A 593 14.71 -33.62 18.09
N SER A 594 15.52 -34.53 17.55
CA SER A 594 16.90 -34.26 17.12
C SER A 594 17.03 -33.33 15.91
N THR A 595 15.95 -33.05 15.18
CA THR A 595 15.96 -32.11 14.04
C THR A 595 15.61 -30.68 14.45
N ILE A 596 15.13 -30.47 15.69
CA ILE A 596 14.72 -29.16 16.20
C ILE A 596 15.96 -28.39 16.61
N GLY A 597 16.26 -27.31 15.88
CA GLY A 597 17.37 -26.41 16.22
C GLY A 597 16.94 -25.11 16.90
N LEU A 598 15.64 -24.90 17.10
CA LEU A 598 15.09 -23.80 17.92
C LEU A 598 13.73 -24.19 18.49
N TRP A 599 13.57 -24.06 19.81
CA TRP A 599 12.29 -24.23 20.50
C TRP A 599 11.67 -22.87 20.78
N SER A 600 10.40 -22.67 20.43
CA SER A 600 9.63 -21.46 20.74
C SER A 600 8.47 -21.82 21.65
N VAL A 601 8.60 -21.54 22.95
CA VAL A 601 7.61 -21.89 23.98
C VAL A 601 6.61 -20.75 24.14
N CYS A 602 5.38 -20.96 23.68
CA CYS A 602 4.29 -19.97 23.62
C CYS A 602 2.99 -20.50 24.27
N CYS A 603 3.10 -21.50 25.15
CA CYS A 603 2.00 -22.04 25.92
C CYS A 603 1.63 -21.10 27.09
N PRO A 604 0.60 -21.37 27.90
CA PRO A 604 0.34 -20.59 29.11
C PRO A 604 1.56 -20.56 30.05
N THR A 605 1.73 -19.44 30.77
CA THR A 605 2.87 -19.23 31.69
C THR A 605 3.01 -20.34 32.73
N ALA A 606 1.89 -20.87 33.23
CA ALA A 606 1.88 -21.99 34.19
C ALA A 606 2.50 -23.28 33.62
N ASP A 607 2.55 -23.41 32.29
CA ASP A 607 3.13 -24.55 31.60
C ASP A 607 4.59 -24.30 31.17
N HIS A 608 5.12 -23.07 31.31
CA HIS A 608 6.46 -22.71 30.83
C HIS A 608 7.57 -23.51 31.53
N LEU A 609 7.59 -23.54 32.86
CA LEU A 609 8.63 -24.25 33.62
C LEU A 609 8.56 -25.78 33.39
N PRO A 610 7.39 -26.44 33.47
CA PRO A 610 7.28 -27.86 33.14
C PRO A 610 7.72 -28.19 31.70
N VAL A 611 7.31 -27.39 30.72
CA VAL A 611 7.71 -27.57 29.32
C VAL A 611 9.21 -27.40 29.13
N LEU A 612 9.79 -26.35 29.71
CA LEU A 612 11.23 -26.10 29.65
C LEU A 612 12.02 -27.25 30.29
N GLN A 613 11.58 -27.75 31.44
CA GLN A 613 12.19 -28.90 32.10
C GLN A 613 12.16 -30.15 31.21
N MET A 614 11.04 -30.42 30.53
CA MET A 614 10.93 -31.54 29.59
C MET A 614 11.86 -31.39 28.38
N ILE A 615 11.97 -30.18 27.82
CA ILE A 615 12.91 -29.89 26.72
C ILE A 615 14.34 -30.15 27.18
N LEU A 616 14.76 -29.54 28.29
CA LEU A 616 16.14 -29.62 28.78
C LEU A 616 16.54 -31.02 29.27
N THR A 617 15.58 -31.81 29.75
CA THR A 617 15.82 -33.22 30.09
C THR A 617 16.14 -34.05 28.84
N LYS A 618 15.50 -33.76 27.70
CA LYS A 618 15.72 -34.47 26.42
C LYS A 618 16.91 -33.91 25.65
N ASP A 619 17.13 -32.61 25.72
CA ASP A 619 18.21 -31.88 25.07
C ASP A 619 18.80 -30.82 26.03
N PRO A 620 19.84 -31.18 26.81
CA PRO A 620 20.50 -30.26 27.74
C PRO A 620 21.17 -29.05 27.06
N GLY A 621 21.36 -29.09 25.73
CA GLY A 621 21.94 -28.02 24.92
C GLY A 621 20.90 -27.21 24.14
N ALA A 622 19.61 -27.39 24.44
CA ALA A 622 18.53 -26.80 23.65
C ALA A 622 18.61 -25.28 23.57
N ARG A 623 18.23 -24.76 22.40
CA ARG A 623 18.04 -23.33 22.13
C ARG A 623 16.57 -23.00 22.28
N VAL A 624 16.22 -22.24 23.31
CA VAL A 624 14.84 -21.99 23.70
C VAL A 624 14.55 -20.49 23.70
N LEU A 625 13.63 -20.09 22.84
CA LEU A 625 12.92 -18.83 22.91
C LEU A 625 11.68 -19.03 23.77
N LEU A 626 11.64 -18.40 24.93
CA LEU A 626 10.57 -18.52 25.91
C LEU A 626 9.70 -17.27 25.88
N GLU A 627 8.40 -17.42 25.68
CA GLU A 627 7.50 -16.26 25.74
C GLU A 627 7.43 -15.70 27.17
N LYS A 628 7.22 -14.39 27.30
CA LYS A 628 7.07 -13.77 28.61
C LYS A 628 5.65 -13.92 29.16
N PRO A 629 5.44 -13.95 30.50
CA PRO A 629 6.45 -14.04 31.54
C PRO A 629 7.26 -15.34 31.47
N ALA A 630 8.52 -15.33 31.88
CA ALA A 630 9.37 -16.51 31.82
C ALA A 630 8.82 -17.69 32.65
N CYS A 631 8.28 -17.41 33.83
CA CYS A 631 7.62 -18.36 34.72
C CYS A 631 6.61 -17.63 35.61
N GLN A 632 5.90 -18.34 36.48
CA GLN A 632 5.15 -17.72 37.57
C GLN A 632 6.11 -17.21 38.64
N GLY A 633 5.73 -16.16 39.38
CA GLY A 633 6.63 -15.52 40.35
C GLY A 633 7.06 -16.42 41.51
N HIS A 634 6.29 -17.44 41.89
CA HIS A 634 6.70 -18.42 42.89
C HIS A 634 7.64 -19.50 42.33
N GLU A 635 7.80 -19.56 41.00
CA GLU A 635 8.67 -20.49 40.29
C GLU A 635 10.04 -19.89 39.94
N ILE A 636 10.30 -18.63 40.32
CA ILE A 636 11.55 -17.92 39.99
C ILE A 636 12.79 -18.69 40.46
N ASP A 637 12.78 -19.17 41.71
CA ASP A 637 13.90 -19.93 42.27
C ASP A 637 14.07 -21.27 41.53
N ALA A 638 12.97 -21.97 41.26
CA ALA A 638 12.99 -23.25 40.54
C ALA A 638 13.47 -23.10 39.08
N LEU A 639 13.09 -22.02 38.39
CA LEU A 639 13.58 -21.69 37.05
C LEU A 639 15.08 -21.37 37.09
N THR A 640 15.52 -20.61 38.11
CA THR A 640 16.93 -20.26 38.29
C THR A 640 17.77 -21.52 38.53
N ASP A 641 17.31 -22.41 39.40
CA ASP A 641 17.95 -23.70 39.68
C ASP A 641 17.98 -24.60 38.44
N LEU A 642 16.89 -24.64 37.66
CA LEU A 642 16.81 -25.43 36.41
C LEU A 642 17.85 -24.95 35.39
N LEU A 643 17.97 -23.64 35.19
CA LEU A 643 18.94 -23.06 34.26
C LEU A 643 20.38 -23.26 34.76
N ALA A 644 20.63 -23.12 36.05
CA ALA A 644 21.93 -23.40 36.65
C ALA A 644 22.35 -24.87 36.50
N ALA A 645 21.39 -25.80 36.56
CA ALA A 645 21.62 -27.22 36.32
C ALA A 645 21.90 -27.57 34.84
N HIS A 646 21.57 -26.67 33.89
CA HIS A 646 21.76 -26.87 32.44
C HIS A 646 22.58 -25.73 31.83
N PRO A 647 23.88 -25.58 32.17
CA PRO A 647 24.71 -24.46 31.72
C PRO A 647 24.97 -24.44 30.20
N SER A 648 24.73 -25.56 29.50
CA SER A 648 24.81 -25.65 28.04
C SER A 648 23.55 -25.16 27.33
N ALA A 649 22.44 -24.99 28.05
CA ALA A 649 21.19 -24.52 27.49
C ALA A 649 21.29 -23.04 27.10
N ARG A 650 20.64 -22.68 26.01
CA ARG A 650 20.59 -21.31 25.51
C ARG A 650 19.15 -20.84 25.59
N VAL A 651 18.81 -20.10 26.64
CA VAL A 651 17.43 -19.67 26.90
C VAL A 651 17.34 -18.16 26.83
N MET A 652 16.42 -17.66 26.03
CA MET A 652 16.15 -16.22 25.91
C MET A 652 14.65 -15.97 26.04
N VAL A 653 14.28 -15.00 26.88
CA VAL A 653 12.88 -14.62 27.10
C VAL A 653 12.50 -13.52 26.12
N THR A 654 11.39 -13.68 25.39
CA THR A 654 10.90 -12.67 24.45
C THR A 654 10.53 -11.39 25.19
N ASP A 655 11.06 -10.25 24.75
CA ASP A 655 10.61 -8.95 25.21
C ASP A 655 10.40 -7.98 24.05
N GLN A 656 9.17 -7.94 23.52
CA GLN A 656 8.83 -7.17 22.33
C GLN A 656 9.21 -5.69 22.42
N TYR A 657 9.15 -5.07 23.62
CA TYR A 657 9.44 -3.64 23.76
C TYR A 657 10.89 -3.35 24.07
N ARG A 658 11.75 -4.35 24.29
CA ARG A 658 13.18 -4.16 24.56
C ARG A 658 13.99 -3.75 23.32
N HIS A 659 13.45 -4.02 22.13
CA HIS A 659 14.11 -3.74 20.85
C HIS A 659 13.23 -2.92 19.91
N ALA A 660 12.25 -2.19 20.46
CA ALA A 660 11.37 -1.38 19.62
C ALA A 660 12.11 -0.13 19.13
N ARG A 661 12.12 0.11 17.82
CA ARG A 661 12.79 1.25 17.18
C ARG A 661 12.27 2.60 17.71
N ALA A 662 11.01 2.64 18.14
CA ALA A 662 10.41 3.83 18.75
C ALA A 662 11.16 4.31 20.00
N PHE A 663 11.76 3.42 20.79
CA PHE A 663 12.53 3.80 21.97
C PHE A 663 13.96 4.18 21.64
N GLU A 664 14.56 3.57 20.62
CA GLU A 664 15.86 4.00 20.09
C GLU A 664 15.77 5.46 19.64
N VAL A 665 14.76 5.81 18.84
CA VAL A 665 14.53 7.19 18.40
C VAL A 665 14.24 8.11 19.59
N LEU A 666 13.42 7.67 20.56
CA LEU A 666 13.13 8.47 21.76
C LEU A 666 14.42 8.84 22.51
N THR A 667 15.31 7.88 22.73
CA THR A 667 16.61 8.10 23.40
C THR A 667 17.56 8.94 22.55
N GLU A 668 17.64 8.70 21.23
CA GLU A 668 18.43 9.54 20.31
C GLU A 668 17.98 11.02 20.35
N LEU A 669 16.68 11.28 20.47
CA LEU A 669 16.15 12.64 20.61
C LEU A 669 16.50 13.27 21.97
N MET A 670 16.46 12.47 23.05
CA MET A 670 16.89 12.93 24.37
C MET A 670 18.36 13.36 24.34
N ASP A 671 19.24 12.51 23.82
CA ASP A 671 20.68 12.82 23.69
C ASP A 671 20.93 14.04 22.78
N ARG A 672 20.12 14.20 21.72
CA ARG A 672 20.26 15.31 20.78
C ARG A 672 19.82 16.65 21.37
N PHE A 673 18.66 16.69 22.04
CA PHE A 673 18.06 17.94 22.46
C PHE A 673 18.43 18.34 23.89
N GLU A 674 18.72 17.38 24.76
CA GLU A 674 19.09 17.57 26.17
C GLU A 674 20.32 16.70 26.50
N PRO A 675 21.47 16.92 25.83
CA PRO A 675 22.67 16.13 26.04
C PRO A 675 23.13 16.19 27.51
N ASP A 676 23.54 15.05 28.05
CA ASP A 676 24.00 14.88 29.44
C ASP A 676 22.96 15.21 30.53
N VAL A 677 21.68 15.40 30.16
CA VAL A 677 20.58 15.64 31.11
C VAL A 677 19.80 14.35 31.32
N ALA A 678 19.92 13.77 32.52
CA ALA A 678 19.13 12.59 32.89
C ALA A 678 17.63 12.93 33.03
N PRO A 679 16.72 11.99 32.75
CA PRO A 679 15.29 12.15 33.02
C PRO A 679 15.01 12.49 34.49
N ASP A 680 14.08 13.42 34.73
CA ASP A 680 13.57 13.74 36.06
C ASP A 680 12.14 13.22 36.29
N HIS A 681 11.38 13.00 35.20
CA HIS A 681 10.05 12.40 35.28
C HIS A 681 9.74 11.50 34.08
N VAL A 682 9.23 10.31 34.32
CA VAL A 682 8.78 9.37 33.30
C VAL A 682 7.37 8.89 33.61
N THR A 683 6.48 8.96 32.63
CA THR A 683 5.12 8.42 32.69
C THR A 683 4.96 7.35 31.61
N VAL A 684 4.48 6.17 31.99
CA VAL A 684 4.11 5.09 31.07
C VAL A 684 2.64 4.74 31.28
N THR A 685 1.84 4.87 30.23
CA THR A 685 0.40 4.58 30.27
C THR A 685 0.05 3.56 29.21
N PHE A 686 -0.10 2.30 29.63
CA PHE A 686 -0.48 1.18 28.76
C PHE A 686 -1.82 0.61 29.23
N THR A 687 -2.86 0.77 28.41
CA THR A 687 -4.18 0.18 28.66
C THR A 687 -4.54 -0.81 27.56
N LYS A 688 -5.29 -1.84 27.95
CA LYS A 688 -5.98 -2.70 26.99
C LYS A 688 -7.26 -3.26 27.61
N ASP A 689 -8.42 -2.94 27.05
CA ASP A 689 -9.69 -3.54 27.48
C ASP A 689 -9.70 -5.05 27.17
N ARG A 690 -9.66 -5.86 28.23
CA ARG A 690 -9.65 -7.33 28.19
C ARG A 690 -11.03 -7.93 28.46
N THR A 691 -12.07 -7.13 28.71
CA THR A 691 -13.39 -7.66 29.09
C THR A 691 -13.96 -8.63 28.05
N GLY A 692 -13.73 -8.37 26.76
CA GLY A 692 -14.07 -9.30 25.67
C GLY A 692 -13.25 -10.59 25.65
N ASP A 693 -11.94 -10.52 25.94
CA ASP A 693 -11.07 -11.71 26.06
C ASP A 693 -11.57 -12.62 27.20
N ILE A 694 -11.93 -12.02 28.33
CA ILE A 694 -12.42 -12.70 29.54
C ILE A 694 -13.81 -13.32 29.32
N ALA A 695 -14.75 -12.57 28.73
CA ALA A 695 -16.08 -13.08 28.41
C ALA A 695 -16.04 -14.26 27.43
N GLY A 696 -15.04 -14.29 26.54
CA GLY A 696 -14.78 -15.40 25.63
C GLY A 696 -14.10 -16.62 26.27
N GLY A 697 -13.91 -16.64 27.59
CA GLY A 697 -13.28 -17.75 28.33
C GLY A 697 -11.79 -17.93 28.06
N ARG A 698 -11.11 -16.93 27.48
CA ARG A 698 -9.67 -16.99 27.21
C ARG A 698 -8.85 -16.41 28.37
N PHE A 699 -7.88 -17.18 28.83
CA PHE A 699 -6.70 -16.72 29.60
C PHE A 699 -7.03 -15.70 30.68
N ILE A 700 -7.72 -16.13 31.74
CA ILE A 700 -7.94 -15.31 32.93
C ILE A 700 -6.73 -15.49 33.86
N ASP A 701 -5.90 -14.46 34.00
CA ASP A 701 -4.78 -14.45 34.95
C ASP A 701 -5.30 -14.08 36.34
N HIS A 702 -5.66 -15.10 37.12
CA HIS A 702 -6.04 -14.95 38.52
C HIS A 702 -4.85 -14.71 39.46
N SER A 703 -3.61 -14.84 38.97
CA SER A 703 -2.40 -14.74 39.78
C SER A 703 -1.88 -13.31 39.88
N TYR A 704 -1.91 -12.56 38.77
CA TYR A 704 -1.32 -11.22 38.68
C TYR A 704 -2.26 -10.11 38.20
N GLY A 705 -3.41 -10.43 37.58
CA GLY A 705 -4.31 -9.42 37.05
C GLY A 705 -3.61 -8.45 36.08
N VAL A 706 -3.86 -7.15 36.20
CA VAL A 706 -3.22 -6.07 35.41
C VAL A 706 -1.69 -6.15 35.42
N LEU A 707 -1.10 -6.66 36.51
CA LEU A 707 0.35 -6.78 36.64
C LEU A 707 0.93 -7.78 35.62
N GLY A 708 0.20 -8.86 35.35
CA GLY A 708 0.60 -9.90 34.39
C GLY A 708 0.39 -9.48 32.93
N TYR A 709 -0.63 -8.67 32.65
CA TYR A 709 -0.97 -8.28 31.27
C TYR A 709 -0.17 -7.10 30.71
N GLU A 710 0.09 -6.06 31.50
CA GLU A 710 0.67 -4.81 30.99
C GLU A 710 1.95 -4.38 31.71
N TRP A 711 2.12 -4.74 32.99
CA TRP A 711 3.26 -4.25 33.79
C TRP A 711 4.61 -4.72 33.26
N LEU A 712 4.74 -5.97 32.81
CA LEU A 712 5.97 -6.45 32.18
C LEU A 712 6.35 -5.61 30.94
N HIS A 713 5.36 -5.16 30.17
CA HIS A 713 5.61 -4.29 29.02
C HIS A 713 6.06 -2.90 29.46
N MET A 714 5.46 -2.35 30.52
CA MET A 714 5.81 -1.03 31.04
C MET A 714 7.19 -1.03 31.72
N LEU A 715 7.54 -2.10 32.44
CA LEU A 715 8.88 -2.27 33.03
C LEU A 715 9.96 -2.41 31.95
N ALA A 716 9.66 -3.04 30.81
CA ALA A 716 10.57 -3.06 29.66
C ALA A 716 10.87 -1.65 29.14
N VAL A 717 9.85 -0.77 29.07
CA VAL A 717 10.04 0.65 28.71
C VAL A 717 10.93 1.37 29.73
N ILE A 718 10.62 1.22 31.02
CA ILE A 718 11.41 1.86 32.10
C ILE A 718 12.89 1.51 32.01
N ARG A 719 13.20 0.25 31.69
CA ARG A 719 14.58 -0.21 31.53
C ARG A 719 15.30 0.32 30.29
N GLN A 720 14.56 0.76 29.28
CA GLN A 720 15.14 1.34 28.07
C GLN A 720 15.33 2.86 28.18
N VAL A 721 14.39 3.53 28.83
CA VAL A 721 14.34 4.99 28.88
C VAL A 721 15.16 5.56 30.04
N LEU A 722 15.32 4.80 31.13
CA LEU A 722 16.10 5.23 32.27
C LEU A 722 17.56 4.78 32.20
N PRO A 723 18.48 5.51 32.87
CA PRO A 723 19.82 5.01 33.13
C PRO A 723 19.79 3.63 33.81
N PRO A 724 20.69 2.68 33.46
CA PRO A 724 20.64 1.31 33.97
C PRO A 724 20.62 1.20 35.51
N GLU A 725 21.40 2.03 36.19
CA GLU A 725 21.43 2.07 37.67
C GLU A 725 20.11 2.56 38.26
N ALA A 726 19.47 3.55 37.62
CA ALA A 726 18.17 4.07 38.05
C ALA A 726 17.06 3.02 37.82
N ALA A 727 17.07 2.34 36.68
CA ALA A 727 16.14 1.25 36.41
C ALA A 727 16.31 0.09 37.42
N ALA A 728 17.55 -0.30 37.73
CA ALA A 728 17.85 -1.33 38.73
C ALA A 728 17.39 -0.91 40.14
N ALA A 729 17.68 0.33 40.55
CA ALA A 729 17.24 0.88 41.83
C ALA A 729 15.71 0.94 41.94
N TYR A 730 15.03 1.29 40.86
CA TYR A 730 13.57 1.23 40.78
C TYR A 730 13.07 -0.20 40.93
N LEU A 731 13.61 -1.17 40.17
CA LEU A 731 13.17 -2.56 40.25
C LEU A 731 13.33 -3.16 41.66
N ALA A 732 14.45 -2.85 42.33
CA ALA A 732 14.76 -3.29 43.69
C ALA A 732 14.02 -2.51 44.81
N SER A 733 13.29 -1.45 44.47
CA SER A 733 12.59 -0.63 45.47
C SER A 733 11.43 -1.37 46.12
N ASP A 734 11.28 -1.24 47.44
CA ASP A 734 10.14 -1.77 48.18
C ASP A 734 8.83 -1.12 47.68
N PRO A 735 7.87 -1.91 47.14
CA PRO A 735 6.61 -1.38 46.62
C PRO A 735 5.83 -0.53 47.62
N ARG A 736 5.99 -0.76 48.93
CA ARG A 736 5.32 0.01 50.00
C ARG A 736 5.75 1.47 50.07
N ARG A 737 6.84 1.84 49.41
CA ARG A 737 7.34 3.23 49.33
C ARG A 737 6.70 4.01 48.17
N ALA A 738 6.00 3.33 47.28
CA ALA A 738 5.27 3.95 46.19
C ALA A 738 3.87 4.37 46.65
N GLU A 739 3.32 5.40 46.02
CA GLU A 739 1.88 5.66 46.07
C GLU A 739 1.20 4.72 45.08
N LEU A 740 0.32 3.85 45.59
CA LEU A 740 -0.36 2.80 44.83
C LEU A 740 -1.87 3.05 44.87
N LEU A 741 -2.48 3.17 43.69
CA LEU A 741 -3.92 3.30 43.52
C LEU A 741 -4.42 2.11 42.69
N ALA A 742 -4.96 1.10 43.38
CA ALA A 742 -5.42 -0.14 42.78
C ALA A 742 -6.95 -0.24 42.75
N THR A 743 -7.49 -0.77 41.65
CA THR A 743 -8.89 -1.16 41.52
C THR A 743 -8.98 -2.68 41.51
N TYR A 744 -9.74 -3.24 42.45
CA TYR A 744 -9.97 -4.69 42.55
C TYR A 744 -11.20 -5.11 41.73
N ASP A 745 -11.11 -6.25 41.04
CA ASP A 745 -12.24 -6.92 40.39
C ASP A 745 -12.32 -8.37 40.90
N PRO A 746 -13.49 -8.85 41.37
CA PRO A 746 -13.63 -10.20 41.93
C PRO A 746 -13.23 -11.33 40.98
N ARG A 747 -13.20 -11.09 39.66
CA ARG A 747 -12.82 -12.07 38.64
C ARG A 747 -11.35 -11.99 38.24
N LEU A 748 -10.69 -10.83 38.43
CA LEU A 748 -9.38 -10.52 37.86
C LEU A 748 -8.31 -10.11 38.89
N PHE A 749 -8.60 -10.21 40.19
CA PHE A 749 -7.75 -9.70 41.27
C PHE A 749 -7.60 -8.17 41.19
N VAL A 750 -6.56 -7.63 40.55
CA VAL A 750 -6.37 -6.18 40.32
C VAL A 750 -6.59 -5.87 38.84
N SER A 751 -7.57 -5.03 38.52
CA SER A 751 -7.99 -4.71 37.15
C SER A 751 -7.50 -3.35 36.63
N ALA A 752 -7.11 -2.45 37.52
CA ALA A 752 -6.43 -1.21 37.18
C ALA A 752 -5.43 -0.83 38.28
N LEU A 753 -4.33 -0.20 37.89
CA LEU A 753 -3.28 0.22 38.82
C LEU A 753 -2.59 1.49 38.33
N THR A 754 -2.46 2.46 39.23
CA THR A 754 -1.49 3.56 39.12
C THR A 754 -0.44 3.40 40.21
N GLU A 755 0.83 3.36 39.81
CA GLU A 755 1.98 3.41 40.72
C GLU A 755 2.73 4.72 40.49
N ARG A 756 2.98 5.46 41.57
CA ARG A 756 3.87 6.62 41.57
C ARG A 756 5.02 6.37 42.52
N SER A 757 6.21 6.29 41.95
CA SER A 757 7.45 5.98 42.64
C SER A 757 8.41 7.15 42.52
N THR A 758 9.21 7.38 43.55
CA THR A 758 10.32 8.35 43.52
C THR A 758 11.59 7.60 43.90
N ILE A 759 12.60 7.68 43.03
CA ILE A 759 13.93 7.12 43.29
C ILE A 759 14.98 8.22 43.27
N ASN A 760 16.02 8.05 44.08
CA ASN A 760 17.19 8.93 44.07
C ASN A 760 18.23 8.32 43.13
N HIS A 761 18.73 9.12 42.18
CA HIS A 761 19.80 8.74 41.26
C HIS A 761 20.82 9.90 41.20
N GLY A 762 21.99 9.69 41.81
CA GLY A 762 22.95 10.78 42.04
C GLY A 762 22.33 11.93 42.86
N PRO A 763 22.51 13.20 42.47
CA PRO A 763 21.88 14.35 43.13
C PRO A 763 20.42 14.57 42.72
N ASN A 764 19.92 13.81 41.73
CA ASN A 764 18.61 14.04 41.12
C ASN A 764 17.55 13.11 41.71
N ARG A 765 16.32 13.63 41.78
CA ARG A 765 15.13 12.92 42.24
C ARG A 765 14.26 12.60 41.02
N LEU A 766 14.23 11.33 40.63
CA LEU A 766 13.48 10.85 39.47
C LEU A 766 12.11 10.33 39.89
N ARG A 767 11.05 10.82 39.23
CA ARG A 767 9.67 10.42 39.44
C ARG A 767 9.22 9.46 38.34
N ILE A 768 8.71 8.29 38.72
CA ILE A 768 8.22 7.28 37.79
C ILE A 768 6.72 7.10 38.05
N GLU A 769 5.91 7.24 37.01
CA GLU A 769 4.47 6.99 37.06
C GLU A 769 4.07 5.92 36.04
N LEU A 770 3.49 4.83 36.54
CA LEU A 770 3.03 3.68 35.74
C LEU A 770 1.52 3.57 35.88
N ILE A 771 0.79 3.62 34.75
CA ILE A 771 -0.68 3.59 34.74
C ILE A 771 -1.19 2.51 33.78
N SER A 772 -2.10 1.65 34.25
CA SER A 772 -2.77 0.64 33.43
C SER A 772 -4.20 0.36 33.87
N ASN A 773 -5.02 -0.08 32.92
CA ASN A 773 -6.39 -0.55 33.11
C ASN A 773 -6.68 -1.65 32.09
N ILE A 774 -7.20 -2.79 32.56
CA ILE A 774 -7.60 -3.94 31.73
C ILE A 774 -9.11 -4.19 31.69
N ALA A 775 -9.91 -3.42 32.44
CA ALA A 775 -11.36 -3.57 32.52
C ALA A 775 -12.13 -2.43 31.83
N SER A 776 -11.45 -1.39 31.33
CA SER A 776 -12.07 -0.28 30.61
C SER A 776 -11.12 0.34 29.56
N PRO A 777 -11.67 0.86 28.45
CA PRO A 777 -10.96 1.70 27.47
C PRO A 777 -10.30 2.96 28.05
N THR A 778 -10.89 3.49 29.12
CA THR A 778 -10.61 4.84 29.59
C THR A 778 -9.59 4.80 30.71
N VAL A 779 -8.56 5.64 30.60
CA VAL A 779 -7.67 5.98 31.71
C VAL A 779 -8.50 6.81 32.70
N ALA A 780 -9.35 6.16 33.48
CA ALA A 780 -9.99 6.81 34.61
C ALA A 780 -8.92 6.96 35.68
N LEU A 781 -8.18 8.08 35.67
CA LEU A 781 -7.52 8.72 36.81
C LEU A 781 -6.88 10.06 36.36
N GLY A 782 -7.60 11.16 36.57
CA GLY A 782 -7.01 12.45 36.97
C GLY A 782 -5.95 13.14 36.10
N SER A 783 -6.15 13.32 34.79
CA SER A 783 -5.62 14.50 34.08
C SER A 783 -6.49 14.80 32.85
N SER A 784 -6.68 16.09 32.58
CA SER A 784 -7.71 16.65 31.70
C SER A 784 -7.67 16.14 30.26
N THR A 785 -8.62 15.28 29.89
CA THR A 785 -9.04 15.11 28.50
C THR A 785 -9.73 16.40 28.03
N PRO A 786 -9.39 16.98 26.86
CA PRO A 786 -10.12 18.14 26.36
C PRO A 786 -11.58 17.75 26.11
N PRO A 787 -12.56 18.64 26.39
CA PRO A 787 -13.96 18.35 26.18
C PRO A 787 -14.20 18.14 24.68
N THR A 788 -14.75 16.99 24.31
CA THR A 788 -15.33 16.76 22.99
C THR A 788 -16.44 17.78 22.76
N ALA A 789 -16.27 18.66 21.78
CA ALA A 789 -17.31 19.59 21.36
C ALA A 789 -18.59 18.82 20.95
N PRO A 790 -19.79 19.29 21.33
CA PRO A 790 -21.04 18.63 20.95
C PRO A 790 -21.37 18.96 19.48
N GLY A 791 -20.87 18.14 18.56
CA GLY A 791 -21.15 18.23 17.12
C GLY A 791 -21.97 17.04 16.62
N ASN A 792 -23.22 17.32 16.27
CA ASN A 792 -24.20 16.56 15.48
C ASN A 792 -23.88 15.08 15.10
N PRO A 793 -24.63 14.08 15.61
CA PRO A 793 -24.41 12.66 15.34
C PRO A 793 -25.21 12.20 14.11
N ALA A 794 -24.91 12.74 12.93
CA ALA A 794 -25.45 12.17 11.70
C ALA A 794 -24.62 12.66 10.53
N LEU A 795 -24.32 11.73 9.62
CA LEU A 795 -23.60 11.90 8.36
C LEU A 795 -22.06 11.85 8.53
N TRP A 796 -21.48 10.75 8.03
CA TRP A 796 -20.06 10.58 7.65
C TRP A 796 -19.08 10.03 8.71
N ARG A 797 -19.44 8.95 9.40
CA ARG A 797 -18.46 8.11 10.11
C ARG A 797 -18.46 6.67 9.57
N ARG A 798 -17.79 6.47 8.43
CA ARG A 798 -17.24 5.15 8.04
C ARG A 798 -15.74 5.36 7.83
N GLY A 799 -14.92 4.70 8.65
CA GLY A 799 -13.45 4.77 8.58
C GLY A 799 -12.77 5.29 9.85
N VAL A 800 -13.49 5.84 10.81
CA VAL A 800 -12.97 6.08 12.16
C VAL A 800 -13.13 4.79 12.95
N HIS A 801 -12.07 3.99 13.07
CA HIS A 801 -11.99 3.03 14.17
C HIS A 801 -11.70 3.84 15.42
N PRO A 802 -12.59 3.87 16.42
CA PRO A 802 -12.21 4.49 17.67
C PRO A 802 -11.14 3.58 18.29
N ALA A 803 -10.07 4.16 18.82
CA ALA A 803 -9.11 3.44 19.65
C ALA A 803 -9.80 3.08 20.97
N ILE A 804 -10.71 2.09 20.95
CA ILE A 804 -11.51 1.77 22.14
C ILE A 804 -10.78 0.75 23.00
N ASP A 805 -10.02 -0.18 22.44
CA ASP A 805 -9.52 -1.30 23.25
C ASP A 805 -8.08 -1.16 23.72
N ARG A 806 -7.25 -0.23 23.22
CA ARG A 806 -5.82 -0.15 23.60
C ARG A 806 -5.26 1.27 23.48
N HIS A 807 -4.47 1.71 24.46
CA HIS A 807 -3.72 2.98 24.42
C HIS A 807 -2.31 2.77 24.99
N ARG A 808 -1.28 3.29 24.31
CA ARG A 808 0.13 3.14 24.73
C ARG A 808 0.90 4.42 24.53
N LYS A 809 1.07 5.18 25.61
CA LYS A 809 1.83 6.41 25.59
C LYS A 809 2.93 6.40 26.64
N ILE A 810 4.09 6.87 26.24
CA ILE A 810 5.25 7.10 27.08
C ILE A 810 5.56 8.58 27.00
N THR A 811 5.80 9.21 28.14
CA THR A 811 6.23 10.61 28.24
C THR A 811 7.46 10.67 29.12
N VAL A 812 8.49 11.37 28.67
CA VAL A 812 9.77 11.55 29.38
C VAL A 812 10.05 13.04 29.45
N TYR A 813 10.33 13.52 30.66
CA TYR A 813 10.79 14.87 30.91
C TYR A 813 12.27 14.82 31.25
N ALA A 814 13.05 15.58 30.47
CA ALA A 814 14.46 15.83 30.73
C ALA A 814 14.74 17.30 30.43
N GLY A 815 15.31 18.01 31.39
CA GLY A 815 15.64 19.42 31.23
C GLY A 815 14.40 20.28 30.95
N ARG A 816 14.34 20.90 29.77
CA ARG A 816 13.21 21.74 29.34
C ARG A 816 12.31 21.05 28.31
N THR A 817 12.61 19.80 27.97
CA THR A 817 12.01 19.11 26.84
C THR A 817 11.18 17.93 27.31
N GLN A 818 9.98 17.82 26.73
CA GLN A 818 9.11 16.68 26.85
C GLN A 818 9.27 15.80 25.60
N PHE A 819 9.70 14.57 25.80
CA PHE A 819 9.77 13.55 24.77
C PHE A 819 8.55 12.64 24.92
N SER A 820 7.96 12.19 23.82
CA SER A 820 6.82 11.27 23.88
C SER A 820 6.90 10.22 22.79
N ALA A 821 6.58 8.98 23.14
CA ALA A 821 6.36 7.90 22.19
C ALA A 821 4.92 7.39 22.34
N HIS A 822 4.15 7.48 21.26
CA HIS A 822 2.82 6.88 21.14
C HIS A 822 2.97 5.61 20.29
N LEU A 823 2.68 4.45 20.87
CA LEU A 823 2.84 3.19 20.17
C LEU A 823 1.51 2.71 19.55
N ASP A 824 1.59 1.96 18.45
CA ASP A 824 0.42 1.30 17.83
C ASP A 824 -0.52 0.68 18.88
N PRO A 825 -1.80 1.08 18.93
CA PRO A 825 -2.49 2.00 18.00
C PRO A 825 -2.26 3.48 18.28
N VAL A 826 -1.89 4.24 17.25
CA VAL A 826 -1.69 5.71 17.34
C VAL A 826 -2.86 6.44 16.73
N THR A 827 -3.59 7.21 17.53
CA THR A 827 -4.60 8.17 17.04
C THR A 827 -3.98 9.56 16.93
N VAL A 828 -4.00 10.14 15.72
CA VAL A 828 -3.50 11.50 15.45
C VAL A 828 -4.59 12.56 15.68
N PRO A 829 -4.21 13.84 15.90
CA PRO A 829 -5.17 14.94 16.00
C PRO A 829 -6.12 14.96 14.78
N GLY A 830 -7.43 14.87 15.01
CA GLY A 830 -8.44 14.69 13.96
C GLY A 830 -9.17 13.34 14.00
N GLY A 831 -8.73 12.39 14.83
CA GLY A 831 -9.45 11.14 15.10
C GLY A 831 -9.10 9.97 14.17
N TRP A 832 -8.06 10.12 13.34
CA TRP A 832 -7.53 9.06 12.47
C TRP A 832 -6.55 8.17 13.22
N GLN A 833 -6.60 6.88 12.97
CA GLN A 833 -5.64 5.92 13.51
C GLN A 833 -4.59 5.59 12.43
N LEU A 834 -3.30 5.62 12.80
CA LEU A 834 -2.23 5.14 11.92
C LEU A 834 -2.37 3.63 11.69
N ASP A 835 -1.79 3.14 10.59
CA ASP A 835 -1.75 1.71 10.29
C ASP A 835 -1.03 0.92 11.39
N ARG A 836 -1.29 -0.40 11.46
CA ARG A 836 -0.59 -1.29 12.42
C ARG A 836 0.92 -1.13 12.30
N ASN A 837 1.62 -1.37 13.41
CA ASN A 837 3.07 -1.23 13.51
C ASN A 837 3.60 0.20 13.24
N HIS A 838 2.73 1.23 13.20
CA HIS A 838 3.17 2.62 13.17
C HIS A 838 3.13 3.24 14.57
N HIS A 839 4.28 3.78 14.96
CA HIS A 839 4.50 4.50 16.21
C HIS A 839 4.75 5.97 15.89
N ARG A 840 4.41 6.88 16.79
CA ARG A 840 4.71 8.32 16.64
C ARG A 840 5.61 8.76 17.78
N VAL A 841 6.74 9.38 17.45
CA VAL A 841 7.69 9.92 18.43
C VAL A 841 7.79 11.43 18.24
N THR A 842 7.67 12.17 19.35
CA THR A 842 7.69 13.63 19.35
C THR A 842 8.62 14.18 20.41
N ALA A 843 9.26 15.32 20.13
CA ALA A 843 9.97 16.13 21.11
C ALA A 843 9.36 17.54 21.13
N GLU A 844 9.00 18.04 22.31
CA GLU A 844 8.34 19.33 22.51
C GLU A 844 9.06 20.11 23.60
N ARG A 845 9.34 21.39 23.35
CA ARG A 845 9.97 22.30 24.31
C ARG A 845 9.17 23.58 24.39
N ASP A 846 8.76 23.95 25.61
CA ASP A 846 8.00 25.19 25.88
C ASP A 846 6.76 25.39 24.97
N GLY A 847 6.05 24.31 24.62
CA GLY A 847 4.87 24.35 23.75
C GLY A 847 5.15 24.31 22.25
N VAL A 848 6.42 24.19 21.84
CA VAL A 848 6.86 24.12 20.44
C VAL A 848 7.36 22.72 20.10
N VAL A 849 6.82 22.13 19.03
CA VAL A 849 7.24 20.82 18.52
C VAL A 849 8.60 20.97 17.83
N LEU A 850 9.63 20.35 18.41
CA LEU A 850 11.00 20.31 17.88
C LEU A 850 11.19 19.15 16.90
N HIS A 851 10.47 18.04 17.09
CA HIS A 851 10.52 16.84 16.25
C HIS A 851 9.18 16.12 16.28
N ASP A 852 8.75 15.57 15.15
CA ASP A 852 7.54 14.75 15.01
C ASP A 852 7.75 13.74 13.87
N GLU A 853 7.83 12.46 14.24
CA GLU A 853 8.15 11.38 13.31
C GLU A 853 7.23 10.19 13.52
N VAL A 854 6.84 9.56 12.40
CA VAL A 854 6.14 8.28 12.40
C VAL A 854 7.11 7.17 12.00
N ILE A 855 7.24 6.17 12.86
CA ILE A 855 8.16 5.04 12.72
C ILE A 855 7.33 3.79 12.45
N HIS A 856 7.62 3.10 11.35
CA HIS A 856 7.09 1.76 11.11
C HIS A 856 8.04 0.71 11.71
N ASP A 857 7.59 0.03 12.76
CA ASP A 857 8.30 -1.06 13.44
C ASP A 857 7.29 -2.07 13.98
N SER A 858 7.61 -3.35 13.91
CA SER A 858 6.84 -4.37 14.63
C SER A 858 7.68 -4.87 15.79
N PRO A 859 7.46 -4.37 17.02
CA PRO A 859 8.29 -4.70 18.18
C PRO A 859 8.40 -6.22 18.42
N LEU A 860 7.34 -6.96 18.11
CA LEU A 860 7.33 -8.43 18.21
C LEU A 860 8.18 -9.11 17.13
N HIS A 861 8.11 -8.67 15.87
CA HIS A 861 8.97 -9.20 14.81
C HIS A 861 10.43 -8.92 15.15
N THR A 862 10.75 -7.68 15.52
CA THR A 862 12.11 -7.27 15.86
C THR A 862 12.67 -8.10 17.02
N ALA A 863 11.89 -8.32 18.08
CA ALA A 863 12.32 -9.12 19.24
C ALA A 863 12.53 -10.61 18.90
N ILE A 864 11.62 -11.25 18.16
CA ILE A 864 11.75 -12.67 17.80
C ILE A 864 12.92 -12.88 16.84
N ARG A 865 13.09 -12.01 15.84
CA ARG A 865 14.22 -12.09 14.90
C ARG A 865 15.56 -11.91 15.63
N HIS A 866 15.63 -10.96 16.55
CA HIS A 866 16.80 -10.75 17.39
C HIS A 866 17.10 -11.97 18.26
N ALA A 867 16.10 -12.49 18.97
CA ALA A 867 16.28 -13.63 19.86
C ALA A 867 16.67 -14.91 19.10
N ALA A 868 16.04 -15.17 17.95
CA ALA A 868 16.40 -16.30 17.10
C ALA A 868 17.86 -16.19 16.60
N ALA A 869 18.32 -14.99 16.21
CA ALA A 869 19.71 -14.75 15.82
C ALA A 869 20.70 -14.96 16.98
N VAL A 870 20.38 -14.49 18.18
CA VAL A 870 21.22 -14.68 19.39
C VAL A 870 21.28 -16.15 19.79
N LEU A 871 20.14 -16.86 19.75
CA LEU A 871 20.05 -18.26 20.16
C LEU A 871 20.75 -19.21 19.19
N THR A 872 20.75 -18.89 17.89
CA THR A 872 21.40 -19.71 16.85
C THR A 872 22.84 -19.30 16.53
N GLY A 873 23.27 -18.10 16.93
CA GLY A 873 24.64 -17.64 16.79
C GLY A 873 25.63 -18.36 17.72
N THR A 874 26.91 -17.97 17.72
CA THR A 874 27.95 -18.52 18.62
C THR A 874 28.31 -17.59 19.78
N GLY A 875 27.73 -16.38 19.81
CA GLY A 875 27.94 -15.40 20.87
C GLY A 875 27.25 -15.77 22.19
N PRO A 876 27.58 -15.08 23.29
CA PRO A 876 26.93 -15.29 24.59
C PRO A 876 25.44 -14.97 24.52
N VAL A 877 24.63 -15.74 25.26
CA VAL A 877 23.21 -15.46 25.46
C VAL A 877 23.06 -14.70 26.77
N PRO A 878 22.36 -13.55 26.79
CA PRO A 878 22.09 -12.85 28.04
C PRO A 878 21.31 -13.74 29.00
N GLU A 879 21.67 -13.71 30.29
CA GLU A 879 20.87 -14.40 31.31
C GLU A 879 19.43 -13.87 31.31
N PRO A 880 18.41 -14.74 31.53
CA PRO A 880 17.04 -14.30 31.69
C PRO A 880 16.93 -13.27 32.82
N ASP A 881 16.52 -12.06 32.48
CA ASP A 881 16.31 -11.01 33.49
C ASP A 881 14.96 -11.22 34.19
N LEU A 882 15.04 -11.73 35.42
CA LEU A 882 13.88 -12.00 36.27
C LEU A 882 13.52 -10.81 37.19
N GLY A 883 14.29 -9.71 37.19
CA GLY A 883 14.05 -8.54 38.03
C GLY A 883 12.64 -7.92 37.85
N PRO A 884 12.13 -7.74 36.62
CA PRO A 884 10.75 -7.30 36.40
C PRO A 884 9.70 -8.24 36.99
N LEU A 885 9.93 -9.56 36.91
CA LEU A 885 9.03 -10.56 37.44
C LEU A 885 9.04 -10.58 38.97
N GLN A 886 10.22 -10.42 39.59
CA GLN A 886 10.37 -10.25 41.04
C GLN A 886 9.61 -9.01 41.54
N ARG A 887 9.70 -7.88 40.84
CA ARG A 887 8.93 -6.66 41.18
C ARG A 887 7.43 -6.90 41.10
N ILE A 888 6.96 -7.54 40.02
CA ILE A 888 5.53 -7.88 39.85
C ILE A 888 5.06 -8.83 40.94
N ALA A 889 5.85 -9.83 41.30
CA ALA A 889 5.54 -10.75 42.39
C ALA A 889 5.42 -10.02 43.74
N ALA A 890 6.34 -9.09 44.04
CA ALA A 890 6.29 -8.28 45.25
C ALA A 890 5.07 -7.34 45.30
N LEU A 891 4.72 -6.71 44.16
CA LEU A 891 3.50 -5.89 44.04
C LEU A 891 2.23 -6.73 44.22
N ALA A 892 2.16 -7.89 43.57
CA ALA A 892 1.01 -8.77 43.66
C ALA A 892 0.81 -9.27 45.10
N GLU A 893 1.89 -9.65 45.79
CA GLU A 893 1.81 -10.07 47.19
C GLU A 893 1.31 -8.95 48.10
N LEU A 894 1.83 -7.72 47.91
CA LEU A 894 1.34 -6.55 48.64
C LEU A 894 -0.17 -6.34 48.41
N PHE A 895 -0.65 -6.41 47.18
CA PHE A 895 -2.09 -6.25 46.89
C PHE A 895 -2.95 -7.37 47.47
N ARG A 896 -2.45 -8.61 47.54
CA ARG A 896 -3.19 -9.70 48.21
C ARG A 896 -3.39 -9.40 49.70
N THR A 897 -2.39 -8.83 50.37
CA THR A 897 -2.52 -8.41 51.77
C THR A 897 -3.47 -7.23 51.99
N GLN A 898 -3.72 -6.44 50.94
CA GLN A 898 -4.57 -5.24 50.96
C GLN A 898 -5.97 -5.49 50.37
N GLN A 899 -6.26 -6.71 49.93
CA GLN A 899 -7.51 -7.03 49.26
C GLN A 899 -8.71 -6.89 50.24
N PRO A 900 -9.78 -6.18 49.86
CA PRO A 900 -10.96 -6.03 50.73
C PRO A 900 -11.61 -7.38 51.06
N SER A 901 -11.91 -7.61 52.34
CA SER A 901 -12.44 -8.89 52.86
C SER A 901 -13.80 -9.30 52.28
N GLU A 902 -14.61 -8.34 51.80
CA GLU A 902 -15.92 -8.58 51.17
C GLU A 902 -15.82 -9.26 49.79
N LEU A 903 -14.67 -9.20 49.12
CA LEU A 903 -14.46 -9.82 47.81
C LEU A 903 -14.02 -11.30 47.90
N THR A 904 -13.56 -11.75 49.07
CA THR A 904 -13.06 -13.11 49.30
C THR A 904 -14.19 -14.16 49.45
N GLU A 905 -15.39 -13.77 49.90
CA GLU A 905 -16.50 -14.70 50.13
C GLU A 905 -17.18 -15.19 48.84
N HIS A 906 -17.03 -14.47 47.71
CA HIS A 906 -17.68 -14.82 46.45
C HIS A 906 -16.90 -15.80 45.56
N VAL A 907 -15.68 -16.17 45.92
CA VAL A 907 -14.83 -17.10 45.13
C VAL A 907 -14.90 -18.55 45.65
N SER A 908 -15.49 -18.76 46.83
CA SER A 908 -15.68 -20.09 47.45
C SER A 908 -17.08 -20.70 47.26
N ALA A 909 -17.85 -20.25 46.26
CA ALA A 909 -19.17 -20.81 45.90
C ALA A 909 -19.20 -21.35 44.47
#